data_AF-A0A530ZHT3-F1
#
_entry.id   AF-A0A530ZHT3-F1
#
_cell.length_a   1.000
_cell.length_b   1.000
_cell.length_c   1.000
_cell.angle_alpha   90.00
_cell.angle_beta   90.00
_cell.angle_gamma   90.00
#
_symmetry.space_group_name_H-M   'P 1'
#
loop_
_entity.id
_entity.type
_entity.pdbx_description
1 polymer ?
#
loop_
_entity_poly.entity_id
_entity_poly.type
_entity_poly.pdbx_seq_one_letter_code
_entity_poly.pdbx_strand_id
1 'polypeptide(L)'
;MKKLAAIAALSASALGLSAGASFADYTVNILHINDWHSRIEGNNKYESTCSADEETKGECIGGAGRLITAIAQERKKLEGQNVLLLSAGDNFQGSLFYSTYKGKVEGEFLNDMKFDAMALGNHEFDDGEVALAPFLDMIKFPVLGANVKANAQSKLGDRVKPSVVVEVGGQKIGIIGAITNDTPDLASPGPNVAIEDDVKSITAEVEKLKGEGVNKIIAVTHIGYRRERDVIAKIPGIDVVVGGHSHSLLSNTDPKAEGPYPTMVDNPDGYKVPVVQAASYSKYLGEFKVVFDDNGVVKSAGGDPIYLDKSITPDPAVLARIKELGAPIEALKNKEVAETTDVIDGSRESCRTRECAMGNLVSDAILDRVKGQGVEIVISNGGGLRASIDKGTVTMGEVLTVLPFQNTLATFQISGKDLVAGLEGGLSQVEDGAGRFPQVAGLKYSFDKSVAPNAGRVRSVEVMEGGAWTPIKPDKDYLVATNNYVRQGGDGYKIFADKAKNAYDYGPGLEQVVADYLGAHRPYTPKLDGRITEIAATVAAAPAAPATDPAKPAEAAPATPAPAPAEAAKPADAAPAMPELPANSGDIANTPPAISTEGAPPPPAPPAEAAKPAEAAPAPAAPAPAAEPAKPAEAAPAEASHVIVAGDTYWDLAKKVYGDGAKWKVISGANKGYEPRRLPVGATLTIPPQ
;
A
#
# COMPACT_ATOMS: atom_id res chain seq x y z
N MET A 1 66.18 -42.97 30.03
CA MET A 1 65.58 -41.75 30.62
C MET A 1 65.50 -40.55 29.66
N LYS A 2 66.49 -40.28 28.80
CA LYS A 2 66.46 -39.10 27.88
C LYS A 2 65.38 -39.15 26.77
N LYS A 3 64.96 -40.33 26.29
CA LYS A 3 63.91 -40.46 25.26
C LYS A 3 62.48 -40.28 25.79
N LEU A 4 62.25 -40.56 27.08
CA LEU A 4 60.94 -40.37 27.72
C LEU A 4 60.67 -38.88 28.04
N ALA A 5 61.71 -38.11 28.36
CA ALA A 5 61.60 -36.67 28.58
C ALA A 5 61.27 -35.89 27.29
N ALA A 6 61.78 -36.32 26.13
CA ALA A 6 61.49 -35.69 24.84
C ALA A 6 60.05 -35.92 24.36
N ILE A 7 59.48 -37.10 24.63
CA ILE A 7 58.08 -37.43 24.29
C ILE A 7 57.11 -36.68 25.23
N ALA A 8 57.45 -36.54 26.52
CA ALA A 8 56.67 -35.73 27.45
C ALA A 8 56.69 -34.23 27.08
N ALA A 9 57.82 -33.71 26.60
CA ALA A 9 57.94 -32.32 26.14
C ALA A 9 57.16 -32.05 24.83
N LEU A 10 57.13 -32.99 23.87
CA LEU A 10 56.29 -32.85 22.67
C LEU A 10 54.79 -32.97 22.98
N SER A 11 54.41 -33.79 23.97
CA SER A 11 53.01 -33.96 24.38
C SER A 11 52.49 -32.73 25.12
N ALA A 12 53.34 -32.08 25.93
CA ALA A 12 53.01 -30.82 26.60
C ALA A 12 52.88 -29.64 25.62
N SER A 13 53.65 -29.62 24.53
CA SER A 13 53.53 -28.61 23.47
C SER A 13 52.29 -28.79 22.60
N ALA A 14 51.78 -30.02 22.44
CA ALA A 14 50.51 -30.29 21.75
C ALA A 14 49.29 -29.92 22.61
N LEU A 15 49.37 -30.09 23.93
CA LEU A 15 48.34 -29.64 24.88
C LEU A 15 48.33 -28.11 25.11
N GLY A 16 49.43 -27.42 24.84
CA GLY A 16 49.50 -25.95 24.85
C GLY A 16 48.90 -25.29 23.60
N LEU A 17 48.73 -26.06 22.51
CA LEU A 17 48.05 -25.62 21.27
C LEU A 17 46.56 -25.94 21.26
N SER A 18 46.07 -26.74 22.22
CA SER A 18 44.66 -26.79 22.60
C SER A 18 44.33 -25.73 23.66
N ALA A 19 44.88 -24.52 23.52
CA ALA A 19 44.18 -23.35 24.01
C ALA A 19 42.79 -23.44 23.34
N GLY A 20 41.77 -23.75 24.14
CA GLY A 20 40.40 -23.84 23.64
C GLY A 20 40.16 -22.66 22.72
N ALA A 21 39.71 -22.91 21.49
CA ALA A 21 39.30 -21.84 20.60
C ALA A 21 38.49 -20.89 21.47
N SER A 22 38.94 -19.65 21.60
CA SER A 22 38.18 -18.65 22.32
C SER A 22 36.94 -18.38 21.46
N PHE A 23 35.92 -19.19 21.71
CA PHE A 23 34.58 -19.15 21.14
C PHE A 23 33.99 -17.77 21.46
N ALA A 24 34.01 -16.88 20.47
CA ALA A 24 33.60 -15.50 20.65
C ALA A 24 32.26 -15.30 19.96
N ASP A 25 31.25 -14.90 20.73
CA ASP A 25 29.94 -14.52 20.21
C ASP A 25 30.11 -13.54 19.03
N TYR A 26 29.42 -13.77 17.93
CA TYR A 26 29.40 -12.85 16.79
C TYR A 26 28.29 -11.83 16.97
N THR A 27 28.64 -10.55 16.99
CA THR A 27 27.66 -9.46 17.10
C THR A 27 27.53 -8.72 15.78
N VAL A 28 26.29 -8.43 15.37
CA VAL A 28 25.97 -7.54 14.24
C VAL A 28 24.89 -6.55 14.64
N ASN A 29 25.06 -5.29 14.25
CA ASN A 29 24.03 -4.26 14.36
C ASN A 29 23.29 -4.17 13.02
N ILE A 30 21.97 -4.20 13.07
CA ILE A 30 21.11 -4.11 11.89
C ILE A 30 20.33 -2.81 11.98
N LEU A 31 20.61 -1.93 11.03
CA LEU A 31 19.80 -0.78 10.71
C LEU A 31 18.78 -1.19 9.64
N HIS A 32 17.56 -0.72 9.73
CA HIS A 32 16.57 -1.01 8.68
C HIS A 32 15.49 0.04 8.53
N ILE A 33 14.88 0.04 7.35
CA ILE A 33 13.65 0.76 7.04
C ILE A 33 12.70 -0.16 6.29
N ASN A 34 11.42 0.21 6.29
CA ASN A 34 10.38 -0.40 5.49
C ASN A 34 9.35 0.68 5.12
N ASP A 35 8.62 0.47 4.02
CA ASP A 35 7.44 1.27 3.65
C ASP A 35 7.77 2.77 3.56
N TRP A 36 8.87 3.11 2.88
CA TRP A 36 9.29 4.51 2.74
C TRP A 36 8.30 5.31 1.89
N HIS A 37 7.66 4.68 0.91
CA HIS A 37 6.62 5.24 0.05
C HIS A 37 6.92 6.66 -0.46
N SER A 38 8.08 6.81 -1.11
CA SER A 38 8.47 8.05 -1.76
C SER A 38 8.33 9.29 -0.86
N ARG A 39 8.49 9.13 0.48
CA ARG A 39 8.55 10.25 1.42
C ARG A 39 9.94 10.88 1.36
N ILE A 40 10.22 11.45 0.19
CA ILE A 40 11.43 12.19 -0.14
C ILE A 40 11.50 13.43 0.74
N GLU A 41 10.39 14.18 0.78
CA GLU A 41 10.17 15.28 1.70
C GLU A 41 9.80 14.76 3.09
N GLY A 42 10.04 15.58 4.11
CA GLY A 42 9.57 15.28 5.47
C GLY A 42 8.04 15.24 5.53
N ASN A 43 7.50 14.52 6.50
CA ASN A 43 6.07 14.44 6.78
C ASN A 43 5.69 15.33 7.96
N ASN A 44 4.43 15.73 8.05
CA ASN A 44 3.86 16.29 9.27
C ASN A 44 3.12 15.21 10.08
N LYS A 45 2.49 15.60 11.19
CA LYS A 45 1.74 14.69 12.08
C LYS A 45 0.52 14.01 11.43
N TYR A 46 0.12 14.43 10.23
CA TYR A 46 -0.96 13.83 9.45
C TYR A 46 -0.44 12.97 8.30
N GLU A 47 0.88 12.71 8.25
CA GLU A 47 1.53 11.89 7.23
C GLU A 47 1.45 12.49 5.82
N SER A 48 1.21 13.80 5.73
CA SER A 48 1.31 14.58 4.50
C SER A 48 2.68 15.27 4.40
N THR A 49 3.07 15.70 3.19
CA THR A 49 4.26 16.53 2.97
C THR A 49 4.27 17.71 3.94
N CYS A 50 5.39 17.84 4.64
CA CYS A 50 5.61 18.88 5.61
C CYS A 50 5.97 20.21 4.93
N SER A 51 5.34 21.29 5.36
CA SER A 51 5.63 22.64 4.88
C SER A 51 6.90 23.23 5.51
N ALA A 52 7.47 24.25 4.86
CA ALA A 52 8.60 25.01 5.42
C ALA A 52 8.27 25.68 6.76
N ASP A 53 7.01 26.07 6.97
CA ASP A 53 6.54 26.65 8.23
C ASP A 53 6.50 25.60 9.34
N GLU A 54 6.02 24.39 9.06
CA GLU A 54 6.05 23.25 9.99
C GLU A 54 7.50 22.83 10.30
N GLU A 55 8.40 22.86 9.31
CA GLU A 55 9.83 22.59 9.50
C GLU A 55 10.45 23.61 10.46
N THR A 56 10.14 24.90 10.28
CA THR A 56 10.61 25.98 11.18
C THR A 56 10.10 25.79 12.61
N LYS A 57 8.90 25.24 12.79
CA LYS A 57 8.32 24.92 14.10
C LYS A 57 8.86 23.61 14.68
N GLY A 58 9.64 22.85 13.92
CA GLY A 58 10.14 21.53 14.31
C GLY A 58 9.03 20.48 14.38
N GLU A 59 8.02 20.61 13.53
CA GLU A 59 6.86 19.71 13.44
C GLU A 59 7.02 18.63 12.36
N CYS A 60 8.08 18.71 11.55
CA CYS A 60 8.38 17.73 10.52
C CYS A 60 9.14 16.51 11.04
N ILE A 61 8.87 15.36 10.43
CA ILE A 61 9.48 14.08 10.71
C ILE A 61 9.90 13.34 9.43
N GLY A 62 10.97 12.56 9.52
CA GLY A 62 11.46 11.75 8.39
C GLY A 62 11.90 12.58 7.19
N GLY A 63 11.72 12.01 6.00
CA GLY A 63 12.24 12.54 4.73
C GLY A 63 13.65 12.01 4.45
N ALA A 64 14.04 12.02 3.16
CA ALA A 64 15.36 11.57 2.72
C ALA A 64 16.50 12.29 3.49
N GLY A 65 16.37 13.60 3.70
CA GLY A 65 17.40 14.42 4.36
C GLY A 65 17.68 14.02 5.81
N ARG A 66 16.64 13.76 6.61
CA ARG A 66 16.80 13.28 7.99
C ARG A 66 17.27 11.84 8.02
N LEU A 67 16.69 10.98 7.18
CA LEU A 67 17.02 9.57 7.15
C LEU A 67 18.48 9.31 6.76
N ILE A 68 18.99 9.99 5.71
CA ILE A 68 20.41 9.92 5.31
C ILE A 68 21.32 10.39 6.46
N THR A 69 20.94 11.48 7.15
CA THR A 69 21.71 11.98 8.29
C THR A 69 21.70 10.99 9.46
N ALA A 70 20.54 10.43 9.81
CA ALA A 70 20.39 9.44 10.87
C ALA A 70 21.25 8.20 10.60
N ILE A 71 21.19 7.66 9.38
CA ILE A 71 22.01 6.52 8.94
C ILE A 71 23.51 6.84 9.08
N ALA A 72 23.92 8.03 8.64
CA ALA A 72 25.32 8.45 8.76
C ALA A 72 25.78 8.60 10.23
N GLN A 73 24.91 9.13 11.09
CA GLN A 73 25.18 9.25 12.53
C GLN A 73 25.29 7.88 13.21
N GLU A 74 24.38 6.95 12.93
CA GLU A 74 24.43 5.60 13.51
C GLU A 74 25.64 4.80 13.00
N ARG A 75 25.93 4.85 11.70
CA ARG A 75 27.15 4.23 11.16
C ARG A 75 28.42 4.76 11.83
N LYS A 76 28.47 6.05 12.13
CA LYS A 76 29.61 6.66 12.85
C LYS A 76 29.66 6.20 14.31
N LYS A 77 28.53 6.09 15.01
CA LYS A 77 28.48 5.56 16.39
C LYS A 77 28.92 4.09 16.45
N LEU A 78 28.65 3.34 15.39
CA LEU A 78 28.96 1.92 15.25
C LEU A 78 30.30 1.66 14.53
N GLU A 79 31.16 2.68 14.37
CA GLU A 79 32.46 2.54 13.73
C GLU A 79 33.31 1.46 14.43
N GLY A 80 33.91 0.57 13.62
CA GLY A 80 34.67 -0.58 14.13
C GLY A 80 33.81 -1.78 14.56
N GLN A 81 32.49 -1.69 14.44
CA GLN A 81 31.56 -2.82 14.66
C GLN A 81 31.02 -3.36 13.34
N ASN A 82 30.37 -4.52 13.40
CA ASN A 82 29.65 -5.12 12.28
C ASN A 82 28.29 -4.43 12.14
N VAL A 83 27.99 -3.91 10.95
CA VAL A 83 26.75 -3.19 10.65
C VAL A 83 26.18 -3.66 9.32
N LEU A 84 24.87 -3.87 9.28
CA LEU A 84 24.08 -4.04 8.05
C LEU A 84 23.00 -2.95 8.01
N LEU A 85 22.70 -2.46 6.81
CA LEU A 85 21.56 -1.58 6.53
C LEU A 85 20.64 -2.25 5.51
N LEU A 86 19.40 -2.54 5.90
CA LEU A 86 18.45 -3.31 5.11
C LEU A 86 17.17 -2.51 4.80
N SER A 87 16.59 -2.70 3.62
CA SER A 87 15.27 -2.17 3.27
C SER A 87 14.30 -3.31 3.03
N ALA A 88 13.16 -3.31 3.71
CA ALA A 88 12.12 -4.33 3.54
C ALA A 88 11.06 -3.97 2.48
N GLY A 89 11.39 -3.14 1.49
CA GLY A 89 10.50 -2.85 0.34
C GLY A 89 9.51 -1.70 0.54
N ASP A 90 8.71 -1.45 -0.50
CA ASP A 90 7.77 -0.33 -0.64
C ASP A 90 8.45 1.05 -0.50
N ASN A 91 9.47 1.26 -1.33
CA ASN A 91 10.05 2.59 -1.53
C ASN A 91 9.26 3.39 -2.58
N PHE A 92 8.50 2.72 -3.45
CA PHE A 92 7.64 3.30 -4.46
C PHE A 92 6.28 3.78 -3.92
N GLN A 93 5.58 4.56 -4.74
CA GLN A 93 4.25 5.13 -4.48
C GLN A 93 4.21 6.11 -3.29
N GLY A 94 3.14 6.90 -3.15
CA GLY A 94 2.87 7.68 -1.93
C GLY A 94 3.24 9.16 -1.98
N SER A 95 3.83 9.63 -3.07
CA SER A 95 4.05 11.06 -3.29
C SER A 95 4.06 11.47 -4.76
N LEU A 96 4.05 12.78 -4.99
CA LEU A 96 4.22 13.35 -6.32
C LEU A 96 5.61 13.11 -6.92
N PHE A 97 6.62 12.84 -6.09
CA PHE A 97 7.93 12.44 -6.60
C PHE A 97 7.83 11.13 -7.36
N TYR A 98 7.19 10.11 -6.79
CA TYR A 98 6.98 8.86 -7.51
C TYR A 98 6.14 9.06 -8.78
N SER A 99 5.04 9.81 -8.66
CA SER A 99 4.15 10.10 -9.80
C SER A 99 4.88 10.77 -10.97
N THR A 100 5.89 11.61 -10.66
CA THR A 100 6.67 12.38 -11.65
C THR A 100 7.87 11.59 -12.18
N TYR A 101 8.61 10.93 -11.29
CA TYR A 101 9.94 10.38 -11.57
C TYR A 101 9.97 8.86 -11.68
N LYS A 102 8.90 8.17 -11.27
CA LYS A 102 8.68 6.74 -11.47
C LYS A 102 9.86 5.89 -10.98
N GLY A 103 10.29 6.12 -9.73
CA GLY A 103 11.37 5.38 -9.08
C GLY A 103 12.77 5.99 -9.23
N LYS A 104 12.98 6.93 -10.17
CA LYS A 104 14.32 7.48 -10.42
C LYS A 104 14.86 8.30 -9.25
N VAL A 105 14.01 9.11 -8.62
CA VAL A 105 14.42 9.95 -7.49
C VAL A 105 14.56 9.12 -6.22
N GLU A 106 13.66 8.15 -6.03
CA GLU A 106 13.78 7.15 -4.98
C GLU A 106 15.12 6.42 -5.08
N GLY A 107 15.49 5.95 -6.28
CA GLY A 107 16.76 5.29 -6.54
C GLY A 107 17.99 6.18 -6.29
N GLU A 108 17.91 7.48 -6.58
CA GLU A 108 18.97 8.44 -6.28
C GLU A 108 19.26 8.48 -4.76
N PHE A 109 18.23 8.73 -3.95
CA PHE A 109 18.41 8.84 -2.50
C PHE A 109 18.66 7.50 -1.80
N LEU A 110 18.09 6.40 -2.28
CA LEU A 110 18.40 5.07 -1.77
C LEU A 110 19.88 4.70 -1.99
N ASN A 111 20.44 5.08 -3.13
CA ASN A 111 21.88 4.91 -3.40
C ASN A 111 22.74 5.73 -2.42
N ASP A 112 22.30 6.92 -2.03
CA ASP A 112 22.99 7.76 -1.03
C ASP A 112 22.94 7.15 0.37
N MET A 113 21.87 6.41 0.70
CA MET A 113 21.74 5.65 1.95
C MET A 113 22.68 4.43 2.00
N LYS A 114 23.05 3.86 0.85
CA LYS A 114 23.99 2.72 0.71
C LYS A 114 23.51 1.45 1.44
N PHE A 115 22.35 0.93 1.07
CA PHE A 115 21.84 -0.33 1.62
C PHE A 115 22.75 -1.51 1.27
N ASP A 116 22.79 -2.52 2.14
CA ASP A 116 23.44 -3.80 1.89
C ASP A 116 22.53 -4.76 1.11
N ALA A 117 21.20 -4.65 1.31
CA ALA A 117 20.18 -5.32 0.51
C ALA A 117 18.82 -4.65 0.67
N MET A 118 17.97 -4.82 -0.34
CA MET A 118 16.57 -4.42 -0.34
C MET A 118 15.69 -5.60 -0.78
N ALA A 119 14.61 -5.89 -0.06
CA ALA A 119 13.53 -6.72 -0.60
C ALA A 119 12.58 -5.89 -1.48
N LEU A 120 11.95 -6.51 -2.48
CA LEU A 120 10.81 -5.91 -3.17
C LEU A 120 9.57 -5.92 -2.28
N GLY A 121 8.83 -4.82 -2.30
CA GLY A 121 7.45 -4.70 -1.83
C GLY A 121 6.45 -4.65 -2.99
N ASN A 122 5.16 -4.65 -2.67
CA ASN A 122 4.10 -4.66 -3.69
C ASN A 122 4.12 -3.39 -4.56
N HIS A 123 4.42 -2.21 -4.00
CA HIS A 123 4.40 -0.98 -4.77
C HIS A 123 5.55 -0.84 -5.76
N GLU A 124 6.62 -1.63 -5.62
CA GLU A 124 7.61 -1.73 -6.67
C GLU A 124 7.02 -2.21 -8.01
N PHE A 125 5.85 -2.86 -7.97
CA PHE A 125 5.12 -3.34 -9.14
C PHE A 125 3.92 -2.47 -9.56
N ASP A 126 3.68 -1.29 -8.96
CA ASP A 126 2.51 -0.45 -9.28
C ASP A 126 2.42 -0.09 -10.77
N ASP A 127 3.53 0.39 -11.33
CA ASP A 127 3.72 0.68 -12.76
C ASP A 127 4.35 -0.52 -13.52
N GLY A 128 4.33 -1.71 -12.91
CA GLY A 128 4.91 -2.95 -13.42
C GLY A 128 6.38 -2.83 -13.82
N GLU A 129 6.76 -3.64 -14.80
CA GLU A 129 8.15 -3.69 -15.29
C GLU A 129 8.60 -2.39 -15.99
N VAL A 130 7.68 -1.47 -16.30
CA VAL A 130 7.98 -0.20 -16.98
C VAL A 130 8.74 0.74 -16.05
N ALA A 131 8.38 0.80 -14.76
CA ALA A 131 9.10 1.57 -13.75
C ALA A 131 10.16 0.73 -13.04
N LEU A 132 9.87 -0.54 -12.75
CA LEU A 132 10.77 -1.37 -11.95
C LEU A 132 12.10 -1.67 -12.66
N ALA A 133 12.08 -2.03 -13.94
CA ALA A 133 13.33 -2.38 -14.63
C ALA A 133 14.35 -1.22 -14.70
N PRO A 134 13.95 0.03 -15.07
CA PRO A 134 14.86 1.18 -15.01
C PRO A 134 15.37 1.49 -13.60
N PHE A 135 14.57 1.27 -12.56
CA PHE A 135 15.01 1.42 -11.17
C PHE A 135 16.08 0.39 -10.80
N LEU A 136 15.87 -0.87 -11.17
CA LEU A 136 16.85 -1.94 -10.96
C LEU A 136 18.17 -1.70 -11.70
N ASP A 137 18.13 -1.00 -12.85
CA ASP A 137 19.34 -0.61 -13.58
C ASP A 137 20.13 0.52 -12.90
N MET A 138 19.49 1.28 -12.00
CA MET A 138 20.07 2.43 -11.31
C MET A 138 20.60 2.10 -9.91
N ILE A 139 19.94 1.18 -9.20
CA ILE A 139 20.27 0.83 -7.82
C ILE A 139 21.63 0.12 -7.74
N LYS A 140 22.44 0.49 -6.74
CA LYS A 140 23.83 0.04 -6.56
C LYS A 140 24.00 -1.08 -5.54
N PHE A 141 22.91 -1.65 -5.05
CA PHE A 141 22.87 -2.71 -4.04
C PHE A 141 21.91 -3.82 -4.48
N PRO A 142 22.04 -5.05 -3.94
CA PRO A 142 21.21 -6.17 -4.38
C PRO A 142 19.74 -5.96 -3.99
N VAL A 143 18.85 -6.25 -4.95
CA VAL A 143 17.40 -6.30 -4.76
C VAL A 143 16.93 -7.75 -4.75
N LEU A 144 16.09 -8.11 -3.78
CA LEU A 144 15.79 -9.49 -3.40
C LEU A 144 14.30 -9.83 -3.50
N GLY A 145 14.00 -11.06 -3.89
CA GLY A 145 12.64 -11.61 -4.00
C GLY A 145 12.64 -13.08 -4.39
N ALA A 146 12.78 -13.98 -3.42
CA ALA A 146 12.85 -15.43 -3.62
C ALA A 146 11.61 -16.01 -4.30
N ASN A 147 10.44 -15.46 -3.98
CA ASN A 147 9.16 -15.84 -4.57
C ASN A 147 8.77 -15.00 -5.82
N VAL A 148 9.68 -14.16 -6.33
CA VAL A 148 9.47 -13.44 -7.60
C VAL A 148 10.07 -14.24 -8.75
N LYS A 149 9.23 -14.75 -9.66
CA LYS A 149 9.66 -15.53 -10.83
C LYS A 149 9.38 -14.78 -12.12
N ALA A 150 10.44 -14.16 -12.64
CA ALA A 150 10.47 -13.57 -13.97
C ALA A 150 10.64 -14.67 -15.05
N ASN A 151 9.77 -14.66 -16.06
CA ASN A 151 9.94 -15.52 -17.24
C ASN A 151 10.92 -14.89 -18.26
N ALA A 152 11.19 -15.60 -19.37
CA ALA A 152 12.13 -15.13 -20.40
C ALA A 152 11.70 -13.83 -21.13
N GLN A 153 10.42 -13.45 -21.05
CA GLN A 153 9.87 -12.22 -21.62
C GLN A 153 9.93 -11.04 -20.65
N SER A 154 10.21 -11.30 -19.37
CA SER A 154 10.33 -10.26 -18.34
C SER A 154 11.52 -9.36 -18.60
N LYS A 155 11.30 -8.06 -18.38
CA LYS A 155 12.34 -7.02 -18.33
C LYS A 155 13.07 -6.98 -17.00
N LEU A 156 12.80 -7.86 -16.03
CA LEU A 156 13.57 -7.92 -14.77
C LEU A 156 14.85 -8.76 -14.92
N GLY A 157 14.83 -9.82 -15.73
CA GLY A 157 15.97 -10.74 -15.88
C GLY A 157 16.51 -11.19 -14.50
N ASP A 158 17.83 -11.23 -14.35
CA ASP A 158 18.50 -11.70 -13.13
C ASP A 158 18.78 -10.58 -12.09
N ARG A 159 18.18 -9.38 -12.26
CA ARG A 159 18.41 -8.23 -11.36
C ARG A 159 17.74 -8.40 -10.00
N VAL A 160 16.68 -9.22 -9.92
CA VAL A 160 16.03 -9.59 -8.66
C VAL A 160 16.51 -10.98 -8.27
N LYS A 161 17.24 -11.08 -7.17
CA LYS A 161 17.83 -12.35 -6.72
C LYS A 161 17.00 -12.97 -5.59
N PRO A 162 16.96 -14.29 -5.42
CA PRO A 162 16.31 -14.89 -4.26
C PRO A 162 16.97 -14.48 -2.94
N SER A 163 18.31 -14.47 -2.95
CA SER A 163 19.14 -14.14 -1.81
C SER A 163 20.47 -13.50 -2.23
N VAL A 164 21.20 -13.01 -1.24
CA VAL A 164 22.62 -12.66 -1.34
C VAL A 164 23.37 -13.16 -0.10
N VAL A 165 24.64 -13.51 -0.26
CA VAL A 165 25.55 -13.76 0.87
C VAL A 165 26.47 -12.57 1.00
N VAL A 166 26.48 -11.95 2.19
CA VAL A 166 27.38 -10.85 2.54
C VAL A 166 28.41 -11.32 3.57
N GLU A 167 29.62 -10.77 3.50
CA GLU A 167 30.67 -11.04 4.49
C GLU A 167 30.84 -9.82 5.40
N VAL A 168 30.56 -10.00 6.69
CA VAL A 168 30.63 -8.94 7.70
C VAL A 168 31.42 -9.44 8.89
N GLY A 169 32.54 -8.79 9.20
CA GLY A 169 33.42 -9.22 10.31
C GLY A 169 33.99 -10.63 10.12
N GLY A 170 34.24 -11.04 8.87
CA GLY A 170 34.75 -12.38 8.53
C GLY A 170 33.73 -13.52 8.68
N GLN A 171 32.44 -13.20 8.85
CA GLN A 171 31.34 -14.17 8.89
C GLN A 171 30.45 -14.02 7.66
N LYS A 172 29.95 -15.13 7.11
CA LYS A 172 28.97 -15.15 6.03
C LYS A 172 27.56 -15.03 6.60
N ILE A 173 26.78 -14.09 6.08
CA ILE A 173 25.37 -13.91 6.41
C ILE A 173 24.57 -14.02 5.12
N GLY A 174 23.60 -14.92 5.10
CA GLY A 174 22.64 -15.05 4.01
C GLY A 174 21.47 -14.11 4.23
N ILE A 175 21.05 -13.40 3.20
CA ILE A 175 19.91 -12.49 3.22
C ILE A 175 18.94 -12.95 2.15
N ILE A 176 17.74 -13.37 2.55
CA ILE A 176 16.68 -13.84 1.65
C ILE A 176 15.62 -12.75 1.53
N GLY A 177 15.24 -12.39 0.30
CA GLY A 177 14.12 -11.48 0.06
C GLY A 177 12.82 -12.22 -0.17
N ALA A 178 11.68 -11.67 0.23
CA ALA A 178 10.37 -12.13 -0.24
C ALA A 178 9.31 -11.04 -0.17
N ILE A 179 8.27 -11.18 -0.99
CA ILE A 179 7.16 -10.22 -1.14
C ILE A 179 5.83 -10.91 -0.85
N THR A 180 4.81 -10.16 -0.42
CA THR A 180 3.47 -10.70 -0.16
C THR A 180 2.89 -11.42 -1.38
N ASN A 181 2.29 -12.59 -1.14
CA ASN A 181 1.62 -13.39 -2.17
C ASN A 181 0.43 -12.63 -2.81
N ASP A 182 -0.08 -11.61 -2.13
CA ASP A 182 -1.23 -10.80 -2.57
C ASP A 182 -0.84 -9.73 -3.61
N THR A 183 0.45 -9.57 -3.93
CA THR A 183 0.95 -8.56 -4.87
C THR A 183 0.19 -8.49 -6.21
N PRO A 184 -0.24 -9.60 -6.84
CA PRO A 184 -1.05 -9.55 -8.08
C PRO A 184 -2.41 -8.86 -7.91
N ASP A 185 -2.97 -8.83 -6.70
CA ASP A 185 -4.24 -8.17 -6.37
C ASP A 185 -4.03 -6.71 -5.91
N LEU A 186 -2.86 -6.43 -5.33
CA LEU A 186 -2.51 -5.13 -4.75
C LEU A 186 -1.86 -4.17 -5.77
N ALA A 187 -1.09 -4.72 -6.71
CA ALA A 187 -0.26 -3.98 -7.67
C ALA A 187 -0.36 -4.58 -9.09
N SER A 188 0.60 -4.25 -9.97
CA SER A 188 0.58 -4.62 -11.39
C SER A 188 1.84 -5.37 -11.84
N PRO A 189 2.20 -6.54 -11.26
CA PRO A 189 3.40 -7.27 -11.66
C PRO A 189 3.41 -7.70 -13.14
N GLY A 190 2.22 -7.80 -13.74
CA GLY A 190 2.05 -8.12 -15.15
C GLY A 190 2.17 -9.61 -15.46
N PRO A 191 1.99 -10.02 -16.73
CA PRO A 191 1.90 -11.44 -17.10
C PRO A 191 3.25 -12.17 -17.11
N ASN A 192 4.36 -11.45 -17.03
CA ASN A 192 5.71 -12.02 -17.14
C ASN A 192 6.39 -12.31 -15.81
N VAL A 193 5.77 -11.89 -14.70
CA VAL A 193 6.28 -12.04 -13.35
C VAL A 193 5.23 -12.76 -12.52
N ALA A 194 5.56 -13.97 -12.07
CA ALA A 194 4.74 -14.72 -11.13
C ALA A 194 5.23 -14.48 -9.70
N ILE A 195 4.28 -14.32 -8.78
CA ILE A 195 4.52 -14.29 -7.34
C ILE A 195 4.15 -15.67 -6.80
N GLU A 196 5.17 -16.45 -6.42
CA GLU A 196 5.01 -17.78 -5.86
C GLU A 196 4.75 -17.74 -4.35
N ASP A 197 4.47 -18.89 -3.76
CA ASP A 197 4.34 -19.05 -2.31
C ASP A 197 5.66 -18.67 -1.61
N ASP A 198 5.58 -17.62 -0.80
CA ASP A 198 6.65 -17.11 0.07
C ASP A 198 7.30 -18.19 0.94
N VAL A 199 6.53 -18.99 1.69
CA VAL A 199 7.05 -20.00 2.62
C VAL A 199 7.87 -21.05 1.88
N LYS A 200 7.33 -21.60 0.79
CA LYS A 200 8.02 -22.58 -0.05
C LYS A 200 9.31 -22.01 -0.63
N SER A 201 9.27 -20.78 -1.12
CA SER A 201 10.41 -20.13 -1.77
C SER A 201 11.52 -19.79 -0.78
N ILE A 202 11.17 -19.23 0.39
CA ILE A 202 12.11 -18.94 1.47
C ILE A 202 12.74 -20.24 1.99
N THR A 203 11.93 -21.28 2.25
CA THR A 203 12.44 -22.57 2.73
C THR A 203 13.45 -23.18 1.76
N ALA A 204 13.17 -23.16 0.45
CA ALA A 204 14.10 -23.67 -0.56
C ALA A 204 15.43 -22.88 -0.58
N GLU A 205 15.37 -21.56 -0.42
CA GLU A 205 16.56 -20.72 -0.40
C GLU A 205 17.37 -20.86 0.89
N VAL A 206 16.71 -21.08 2.04
CA VAL A 206 17.37 -21.44 3.31
C VAL A 206 18.21 -22.70 3.14
N GLU A 207 17.64 -23.76 2.57
CA GLU A 207 18.35 -25.03 2.37
C GLU A 207 19.53 -24.89 1.39
N LYS A 208 19.37 -24.07 0.34
CA LYS A 208 20.47 -23.72 -0.56
C LYS A 208 21.62 -23.02 0.18
N LEU A 209 21.32 -21.99 0.96
CA LEU A 209 22.32 -21.22 1.71
C LEU A 209 23.04 -22.07 2.77
N LYS A 210 22.31 -22.94 3.48
CA LYS A 210 22.90 -23.92 4.40
C LYS A 210 23.85 -24.88 3.67
N GLY A 211 23.47 -25.35 2.48
CA GLY A 211 24.33 -26.17 1.62
C GLY A 211 25.62 -25.47 1.17
N GLU A 212 25.61 -24.13 1.10
CA GLU A 212 26.77 -23.29 0.82
C GLU A 212 27.63 -22.97 2.08
N GLY A 213 27.25 -23.53 3.24
CA GLY A 213 27.93 -23.35 4.52
C GLY A 213 27.58 -22.05 5.25
N VAL A 214 26.47 -21.40 4.89
CA VAL A 214 25.94 -20.24 5.61
C VAL A 214 25.11 -20.71 6.80
N ASN A 215 25.40 -20.20 8.00
CA ASN A 215 24.70 -20.57 9.23
C ASN A 215 24.02 -19.40 9.94
N LYS A 216 23.96 -18.22 9.30
CA LYS A 216 23.25 -17.02 9.79
C LYS A 216 22.39 -16.52 8.64
N ILE A 217 21.08 -16.64 8.76
CA ILE A 217 20.14 -16.31 7.68
C ILE A 217 19.11 -15.29 8.16
N ILE A 218 19.07 -14.17 7.46
CA ILE A 218 18.13 -13.08 7.67
C ILE A 218 17.07 -13.14 6.57
N ALA A 219 15.80 -13.23 6.93
CA ALA A 219 14.69 -12.99 6.01
C ALA A 219 14.36 -11.49 6.02
N VAL A 220 14.54 -10.82 4.89
CA VAL A 220 14.09 -9.44 4.66
C VAL A 220 12.83 -9.52 3.81
N THR A 221 11.67 -9.25 4.38
CA THR A 221 10.40 -9.56 3.74
C THR A 221 9.43 -8.40 3.74
N HIS A 222 8.60 -8.33 2.70
CA HIS A 222 7.52 -7.37 2.58
C HIS A 222 6.17 -8.10 2.61
N ILE A 223 5.85 -8.71 3.75
CA ILE A 223 4.74 -9.69 3.86
C ILE A 223 3.75 -9.35 5.00
N GLY A 224 4.15 -8.49 5.94
CA GLY A 224 3.29 -8.01 7.01
C GLY A 224 3.57 -8.70 8.34
N TYR A 225 3.61 -7.91 9.40
CA TYR A 225 4.11 -8.29 10.73
C TYR A 225 3.49 -9.57 11.28
N ARG A 226 2.17 -9.76 11.11
CA ARG A 226 1.48 -10.96 11.61
C ARG A 226 1.97 -12.22 10.91
N ARG A 227 2.09 -12.20 9.59
CA ARG A 227 2.56 -13.36 8.80
C ARG A 227 4.05 -13.59 9.01
N GLU A 228 4.83 -12.53 9.14
CA GLU A 228 6.25 -12.58 9.50
C GLU A 228 6.46 -13.27 10.85
N ARG A 229 5.69 -12.87 11.87
CA ARG A 229 5.72 -13.46 13.22
C ARG A 229 5.18 -14.89 13.26
N ASP A 230 4.03 -15.13 12.64
CA ASP A 230 3.29 -16.38 12.85
C ASP A 230 3.72 -17.51 11.92
N VAL A 231 4.36 -17.16 10.79
CA VAL A 231 4.73 -18.09 9.71
C VAL A 231 6.22 -18.00 9.36
N ILE A 232 6.73 -16.84 8.94
CA ILE A 232 8.10 -16.73 8.39
C ILE A 232 9.17 -17.00 9.46
N ALA A 233 9.02 -16.42 10.66
CA ALA A 233 9.93 -16.63 11.78
C ALA A 233 9.97 -18.09 12.29
N LYS A 234 9.02 -18.93 11.85
CA LYS A 234 8.95 -20.36 12.19
C LYS A 234 9.48 -21.27 11.09
N ILE A 235 10.01 -20.71 10.00
CA ILE A 235 10.72 -21.49 8.99
C ILE A 235 12.05 -21.97 9.61
N PRO A 236 12.32 -23.29 9.65
CA PRO A 236 13.57 -23.83 10.18
C PRO A 236 14.81 -23.21 9.50
N GLY A 237 15.78 -22.75 10.28
CA GLY A 237 16.98 -22.08 9.81
C GLY A 237 16.89 -20.59 9.49
N ILE A 238 15.74 -19.94 9.67
CA ILE A 238 15.67 -18.48 9.69
C ILE A 238 16.07 -18.00 11.09
N ASP A 239 17.00 -17.05 11.15
CA ASP A 239 17.55 -16.56 12.41
C ASP A 239 17.07 -15.16 12.77
N VAL A 240 16.75 -14.33 11.78
CA VAL A 240 16.24 -12.97 11.97
C VAL A 240 15.19 -12.67 10.90
N VAL A 241 14.13 -11.94 11.25
CA VAL A 241 13.16 -11.40 10.28
C VAL A 241 13.12 -9.88 10.36
N VAL A 242 13.40 -9.22 9.24
CA VAL A 242 13.25 -7.78 9.04
C VAL A 242 12.10 -7.55 8.06
N GLY A 243 11.01 -6.98 8.56
CA GLY A 243 9.72 -6.96 7.87
C GLY A 243 9.28 -5.61 7.34
N GLY A 244 8.17 -5.61 6.60
CA GLY A 244 7.46 -4.43 6.09
C GLY A 244 5.98 -4.71 5.81
N HIS A 245 5.34 -3.92 4.95
CA HIS A 245 3.97 -4.08 4.43
C HIS A 245 2.84 -3.64 5.35
N SER A 246 2.90 -4.00 6.63
CA SER A 246 1.83 -3.69 7.60
C SER A 246 2.02 -2.39 8.36
N HIS A 247 3.08 -1.63 8.04
CA HIS A 247 3.45 -0.37 8.68
C HIS A 247 3.53 -0.46 10.21
N SER A 248 3.84 -1.63 10.74
CA SER A 248 3.73 -1.89 12.17
C SER A 248 4.83 -1.15 12.91
N LEU A 249 4.44 -0.26 13.84
CA LEU A 249 5.37 0.26 14.82
C LEU A 249 5.56 -0.79 15.91
N LEU A 250 6.77 -1.33 16.00
CA LEU A 250 7.21 -2.12 17.14
C LEU A 250 8.14 -1.24 17.97
N SER A 251 7.92 -1.19 19.28
CA SER A 251 8.78 -0.41 20.18
C SER A 251 8.72 -0.94 21.60
N ASN A 252 9.81 -0.73 22.34
CA ASN A 252 9.85 -0.99 23.78
C ASN A 252 9.44 0.21 24.61
N THR A 253 9.31 1.39 24.01
CA THR A 253 9.09 2.67 24.71
C THR A 253 7.78 3.37 24.32
N ASP A 254 7.21 3.09 23.15
CA ASP A 254 5.91 3.64 22.75
C ASP A 254 4.75 2.74 23.21
N PRO A 255 3.84 3.21 24.10
CA PRO A 255 2.70 2.43 24.55
C PRO A 255 1.65 2.16 23.46
N LYS A 256 1.74 2.82 22.30
CA LYS A 256 0.87 2.61 21.13
C LYS A 256 1.47 1.62 20.12
N ALA A 257 2.69 1.12 20.35
CA ALA A 257 3.30 0.12 19.49
C ALA A 257 2.45 -1.17 19.43
N GLU A 258 2.43 -1.82 18.27
CA GLU A 258 1.69 -3.09 18.07
C GLU A 258 2.36 -4.27 18.82
N GLY A 259 3.66 -4.15 19.13
CA GLY A 259 4.40 -5.15 19.88
C GLY A 259 5.80 -4.68 20.29
N PRO A 260 6.54 -5.51 21.06
CA PRO A 260 7.90 -5.20 21.48
C PRO A 260 8.88 -5.25 20.30
N TYR A 261 10.02 -4.58 20.47
CA TYR A 261 11.07 -4.52 19.45
C TYR A 261 12.41 -5.11 19.98
N PRO A 262 12.92 -6.22 19.43
CA PRO A 262 12.23 -7.12 18.51
C PRO A 262 11.12 -7.91 19.21
N THR A 263 10.16 -8.40 18.43
CA THR A 263 9.25 -9.45 18.88
C THR A 263 9.96 -10.79 18.77
N MET A 264 10.18 -11.46 19.91
CA MET A 264 10.89 -12.75 19.94
C MET A 264 9.92 -13.92 19.75
N VAL A 265 10.09 -14.67 18.66
CA VAL A 265 9.21 -15.78 18.26
C VAL A 265 9.91 -17.13 18.45
N ASP A 266 9.20 -18.14 18.96
CA ASP A 266 9.74 -19.51 19.07
C ASP A 266 9.81 -20.18 17.68
N ASN A 267 11.00 -20.65 17.31
CA ASN A 267 11.24 -21.41 16.10
C ASN A 267 11.24 -22.93 16.39
N PRO A 268 10.73 -23.78 15.48
CA PRO A 268 10.76 -25.24 15.63
C PRO A 268 12.14 -25.86 15.88
N ASP A 269 13.22 -25.18 15.47
CA ASP A 269 14.61 -25.62 15.70
C ASP A 269 15.10 -25.36 17.14
N GLY A 270 14.24 -24.85 18.04
CA GLY A 270 14.52 -24.78 19.48
C GLY A 270 15.17 -23.49 19.96
N TYR A 271 15.17 -22.44 19.14
CA TYR A 271 15.66 -21.10 19.49
C TYR A 271 14.62 -20.02 19.18
N LYS A 272 14.91 -18.77 19.56
CA LYS A 272 14.03 -17.63 19.32
C LYS A 272 14.54 -16.77 18.16
N VAL A 273 13.62 -16.34 17.30
CA VAL A 273 13.87 -15.47 16.15
C VAL A 273 13.34 -14.06 16.44
N PRO A 274 14.18 -13.01 16.42
CA PRO A 274 13.70 -11.63 16.46
C PRO A 274 13.00 -11.24 15.16
N VAL A 275 11.81 -10.67 15.30
CA VAL A 275 11.02 -10.06 14.22
C VAL A 275 10.93 -8.56 14.46
N VAL A 276 11.28 -7.75 13.46
CA VAL A 276 11.29 -6.28 13.54
C VAL A 276 10.55 -5.62 12.37
N GLN A 277 9.95 -4.46 12.64
CA GLN A 277 9.49 -3.46 11.67
C GLN A 277 9.71 -2.06 12.27
N ALA A 278 9.77 -1.03 11.44
CA ALA A 278 10.05 0.36 11.83
C ALA A 278 8.95 1.33 11.36
N ALA A 279 7.69 0.96 11.55
CA ALA A 279 6.52 1.70 11.09
C ALA A 279 6.54 1.95 9.57
N SER A 280 6.53 3.21 9.12
CA SER A 280 6.52 3.59 7.70
C SER A 280 6.97 5.04 7.50
N TYR A 281 7.07 5.47 6.24
CA TYR A 281 7.23 6.86 5.82
C TYR A 281 8.51 7.52 6.33
N SER A 282 9.54 6.73 6.64
CA SER A 282 10.76 7.20 7.33
C SER A 282 10.48 7.93 8.64
N LYS A 283 9.37 7.65 9.33
CA LYS A 283 9.13 8.17 10.68
C LYS A 283 10.20 7.67 11.66
N TYR A 284 10.70 6.46 11.41
CA TYR A 284 11.74 5.84 12.21
C TYR A 284 12.86 5.24 11.36
N LEU A 285 14.06 5.17 11.93
CA LEU A 285 15.14 4.27 11.51
C LEU A 285 15.20 3.13 12.51
N GLY A 286 14.93 1.89 12.09
CA GLY A 286 15.07 0.73 12.97
C GLY A 286 16.53 0.47 13.31
N GLU A 287 16.85 0.25 14.58
CA GLU A 287 18.19 -0.15 15.03
C GLU A 287 18.08 -1.28 16.06
N PHE A 288 18.70 -2.41 15.79
CA PHE A 288 18.85 -3.47 16.78
C PHE A 288 20.18 -4.21 16.64
N LYS A 289 20.63 -4.76 17.76
CA LYS A 289 21.82 -5.60 17.85
C LYS A 289 21.42 -7.05 18.00
N VAL A 290 22.05 -7.92 17.23
CA VAL A 290 21.88 -9.39 17.31
C VAL A 290 23.22 -10.01 17.69
N VAL A 291 23.17 -10.90 18.67
CA VAL A 291 24.32 -11.68 19.13
C VAL A 291 24.06 -13.14 18.77
N PHE A 292 24.96 -13.71 17.98
CA PHE A 292 24.95 -15.09 17.56
C PHE A 292 25.98 -15.90 18.34
N ASP A 293 25.65 -17.15 18.64
CA ASP A 293 26.63 -18.13 19.10
C ASP A 293 27.46 -18.70 17.93
N ASP A 294 28.39 -19.61 18.24
CA ASP A 294 29.28 -20.21 17.23
C ASP A 294 28.54 -21.11 16.22
N ASN A 295 27.38 -21.63 16.60
CA ASN A 295 26.53 -22.43 15.71
C ASN A 295 25.72 -21.55 14.76
N GLY A 296 25.75 -20.23 14.93
CA GLY A 296 24.95 -19.28 14.16
C GLY A 296 23.54 -19.09 14.70
N VAL A 297 23.26 -19.52 15.93
CA VAL A 297 21.96 -19.36 16.58
C VAL A 297 21.90 -18.05 17.35
N VAL A 298 20.76 -17.35 17.30
CA VAL A 298 20.56 -16.10 18.05
C VAL A 298 20.53 -16.37 19.56
N LYS A 299 21.50 -15.77 20.27
CA LYS A 299 21.61 -15.79 21.73
C LYS A 299 20.85 -14.65 22.38
N SER A 300 20.92 -13.47 21.78
CA SER A 300 20.14 -12.29 22.23
C SER A 300 19.95 -11.30 21.08
N ALA A 301 18.87 -10.54 21.15
CA ALA A 301 18.60 -9.43 20.26
C ALA A 301 17.90 -8.30 21.03
N GLY A 302 18.23 -7.03 20.72
CA GLY A 302 17.63 -5.88 21.39
C GLY A 302 17.95 -4.55 20.71
N GLY A 303 17.05 -3.59 20.86
CA GLY A 303 17.13 -2.25 20.26
C GLY A 303 15.81 -1.49 20.41
N ASP A 304 15.63 -0.42 19.66
CA ASP A 304 14.35 0.31 19.48
C ASP A 304 14.47 1.16 18.20
N PRO A 305 13.39 1.46 17.44
CA PRO A 305 13.47 2.39 16.33
C PRO A 305 13.73 3.83 16.78
N ILE A 306 14.59 4.53 16.06
CA ILE A 306 14.94 5.94 16.30
C ILE A 306 13.91 6.82 15.60
N TYR A 307 13.15 7.61 16.36
CA TYR A 307 12.20 8.57 15.80
C TYR A 307 12.91 9.75 15.12
N LEU A 308 12.59 10.01 13.85
CA LEU A 308 13.32 10.99 13.02
C LEU A 308 12.68 12.37 13.08
N ASP A 309 12.74 13.04 14.22
CA ASP A 309 12.16 14.36 14.43
C ASP A 309 13.15 15.53 14.24
N LYS A 310 12.84 16.70 14.83
CA LYS A 310 13.69 17.89 14.80
C LYS A 310 15.06 17.74 15.47
N SER A 311 15.29 16.67 16.25
CA SER A 311 16.61 16.38 16.84
C SER A 311 17.64 15.94 15.80
N ILE A 312 17.17 15.52 14.61
CA ILE A 312 18.00 15.13 13.48
C ILE A 312 17.95 16.24 12.44
N THR A 313 19.06 16.95 12.29
CA THR A 313 19.20 17.98 11.26
C THR A 313 19.22 17.32 9.88
N PRO A 314 18.31 17.66 8.95
CA PRO A 314 18.34 17.11 7.60
C PRO A 314 19.61 17.55 6.84
N ASP A 315 20.10 16.67 5.96
CA ASP A 315 21.27 16.96 5.14
C ASP A 315 20.99 18.15 4.19
N PRO A 316 21.77 19.25 4.23
CA PRO A 316 21.49 20.44 3.45
C PRO A 316 21.66 20.24 1.93
N ALA A 317 22.55 19.34 1.50
CA ALA A 317 22.72 19.03 0.08
C ALA A 317 21.52 18.22 -0.43
N VAL A 318 21.01 17.29 0.38
CA VAL A 318 19.78 16.56 0.08
C VAL A 318 18.59 17.52 -0.02
N LEU A 319 18.42 18.45 0.94
CA LEU A 319 17.35 19.45 0.87
C LEU A 319 17.42 20.33 -0.38
N ALA A 320 18.62 20.77 -0.76
CA ALA A 320 18.81 21.52 -1.99
C ALA A 320 18.41 20.71 -3.23
N ARG A 321 18.77 19.42 -3.25
CA ARG A 321 18.41 18.49 -4.34
C ARG A 321 16.91 18.24 -4.42
N ILE A 322 16.23 18.04 -3.28
CA ILE A 322 14.78 17.89 -3.21
C ILE A 322 14.09 19.13 -3.79
N LYS A 323 14.55 20.34 -3.41
CA LYS A 323 13.99 21.60 -3.94
C LYS A 323 14.14 21.72 -5.46
N GLU A 324 15.28 21.32 -6.00
CA GLU A 324 15.50 21.28 -7.46
C GLU A 324 14.52 20.32 -8.15
N LEU A 325 14.37 19.12 -7.60
CA LEU A 325 13.46 18.09 -8.11
C LEU A 325 11.96 18.45 -7.92
N GLY A 326 11.63 19.41 -7.05
CA GLY A 326 10.27 19.92 -6.92
C GLY A 326 9.79 20.74 -8.13
N ALA A 327 10.71 21.37 -8.88
CA ALA A 327 10.32 22.29 -9.96
C ALA A 327 9.52 21.61 -11.11
N PRO A 328 9.91 20.41 -11.62
CA PRO A 328 9.09 19.69 -12.59
C PRO A 328 7.75 19.19 -12.03
N ILE A 329 7.64 18.98 -10.72
CA ILE A 329 6.38 18.58 -10.07
C ILE A 329 5.35 19.71 -10.16
N GLU A 330 5.78 20.97 -10.09
CA GLU A 330 4.89 22.11 -10.35
C GLU A 330 4.35 22.11 -11.79
N ALA A 331 5.13 21.63 -12.76
CA ALA A 331 4.62 21.43 -14.12
C ALA A 331 3.60 20.29 -14.19
N LEU A 332 3.79 19.21 -13.41
CA LEU A 332 2.82 18.12 -13.32
C LEU A 332 1.47 18.60 -12.73
N LYS A 333 1.48 19.53 -11.78
CA LYS A 333 0.24 20.16 -11.29
C LYS A 333 -0.54 20.87 -12.41
N ASN A 334 0.15 21.39 -13.44
CA ASN A 334 -0.50 22.01 -14.59
C ASN A 334 -0.93 21.00 -15.68
N LYS A 335 -0.60 19.71 -15.52
CA LYS A 335 -0.99 18.68 -16.48
C LYS A 335 -2.51 18.50 -16.45
N GLU A 336 -3.11 18.58 -17.63
CA GLU A 336 -4.51 18.25 -17.83
C GLU A 336 -4.76 16.76 -17.59
N VAL A 337 -5.75 16.46 -16.74
CA VAL A 337 -6.20 15.10 -16.45
C VAL A 337 -7.50 14.77 -17.19
N ALA A 338 -8.39 15.74 -17.34
CA ALA A 338 -9.68 15.56 -18.01
C ALA A 338 -10.32 16.91 -18.39
N GLU A 339 -11.57 16.85 -18.84
CA GLU A 339 -12.50 17.99 -18.91
C GLU A 339 -13.77 17.63 -18.15
N THR A 340 -14.44 18.60 -17.52
CA THR A 340 -15.76 18.44 -16.91
C THR A 340 -16.80 19.34 -17.57
N THR A 341 -18.01 18.81 -17.80
CA THR A 341 -19.09 19.52 -18.51
C THR A 341 -19.78 20.59 -17.67
N ASP A 342 -19.65 20.51 -16.34
CA ASP A 342 -20.20 21.43 -15.34
C ASP A 342 -19.28 21.49 -14.11
N VAL A 343 -19.60 22.36 -13.15
CA VAL A 343 -18.87 22.50 -11.88
C VAL A 343 -19.00 21.22 -11.04
N ILE A 344 -17.89 20.73 -10.51
CA ILE A 344 -17.86 19.67 -9.51
C ILE A 344 -17.82 20.32 -8.13
N ASP A 345 -18.98 20.53 -7.52
CA ASP A 345 -19.09 21.11 -6.18
C ASP A 345 -18.47 20.20 -5.10
N GLY A 346 -17.41 20.69 -4.48
CA GLY A 346 -16.68 20.09 -3.37
C GLY A 346 -16.62 20.99 -2.13
N SER A 347 -17.52 21.98 -2.04
CA SER A 347 -17.55 22.95 -0.95
C SER A 347 -17.86 22.29 0.40
N ARG A 348 -17.40 22.94 1.48
CA ARG A 348 -17.67 22.51 2.86
C ARG A 348 -19.18 22.48 3.13
N GLU A 349 -19.88 23.47 2.61
CA GLU A 349 -21.30 23.72 2.82
C GLU A 349 -22.16 22.59 2.26
N SER A 350 -21.75 21.96 1.15
CA SER A 350 -22.44 20.81 0.56
C SER A 350 -21.91 19.48 1.06
N CYS A 351 -20.63 19.18 0.85
CA CYS A 351 -20.06 17.85 1.07
C CYS A 351 -20.04 17.39 2.52
N ARG A 352 -20.28 18.30 3.47
CA ARG A 352 -20.34 17.97 4.91
C ARG A 352 -21.74 17.93 5.49
N THR A 353 -22.77 18.14 4.67
CA THR A 353 -24.15 18.24 5.16
C THR A 353 -25.18 17.50 4.32
N ARG A 354 -24.84 17.13 3.08
CA ARG A 354 -25.70 16.46 2.09
C ARG A 354 -24.87 15.76 1.00
N GLU A 355 -25.55 15.08 0.07
CA GLU A 355 -24.93 14.61 -1.17
C GLU A 355 -24.27 15.77 -1.94
N CYS A 356 -23.05 15.58 -2.43
CA CYS A 356 -22.36 16.56 -3.26
C CYS A 356 -21.69 15.91 -4.47
N ALA A 357 -21.48 16.68 -5.53
CA ALA A 357 -20.95 16.17 -6.80
C ALA A 357 -19.51 15.65 -6.66
N MET A 358 -18.68 16.30 -5.84
CA MET A 358 -17.32 15.83 -5.54
C MET A 358 -17.33 14.53 -4.74
N GLY A 359 -18.26 14.40 -3.79
CA GLY A 359 -18.43 13.19 -3.00
C GLY A 359 -18.79 11.98 -3.84
N ASN A 360 -19.68 12.18 -4.82
CA ASN A 360 -20.02 11.17 -5.82
C ASN A 360 -18.83 10.83 -6.72
N LEU A 361 -18.12 11.83 -7.25
CA LEU A 361 -16.94 11.61 -8.09
C LEU A 361 -15.88 10.77 -7.35
N VAL A 362 -15.47 11.19 -6.16
CA VAL A 362 -14.40 10.50 -5.41
C VAL A 362 -14.83 9.09 -5.01
N SER A 363 -16.08 8.94 -4.54
CA SER A 363 -16.56 7.61 -4.11
C SER A 363 -16.75 6.67 -5.31
N ASP A 364 -17.23 7.16 -6.45
CA ASP A 364 -17.35 6.38 -7.70
C ASP A 364 -15.96 6.00 -8.25
N ALA A 365 -14.98 6.91 -8.21
CA ALA A 365 -13.60 6.64 -8.62
C ALA A 365 -12.95 5.54 -7.77
N ILE A 366 -13.11 5.61 -6.44
CA ILE A 366 -12.65 4.55 -5.53
C ILE A 366 -13.33 3.23 -5.89
N LEU A 367 -14.67 3.21 -6.03
CA LEU A 367 -15.40 1.99 -6.34
C LEU A 367 -14.96 1.38 -7.67
N ASP A 368 -14.81 2.20 -8.71
CA ASP A 368 -14.38 1.75 -10.03
C ASP A 368 -12.98 1.10 -9.99
N ARG A 369 -12.06 1.68 -9.22
CA ARG A 369 -10.69 1.18 -9.06
C ARG A 369 -10.60 -0.20 -8.40
N VAL A 370 -11.51 -0.52 -7.48
CA VAL A 370 -11.48 -1.77 -6.69
C VAL A 370 -12.62 -2.74 -6.97
N LYS A 371 -13.55 -2.45 -7.88
CA LYS A 371 -14.65 -3.36 -8.25
C LYS A 371 -14.18 -4.77 -8.64
N GLY A 372 -13.01 -4.88 -9.26
CA GLY A 372 -12.40 -6.16 -9.66
C GLY A 372 -12.00 -7.06 -8.50
N GLN A 373 -11.80 -6.48 -7.30
CA GLN A 373 -11.50 -7.19 -6.06
C GLN A 373 -12.77 -7.64 -5.32
N GLY A 374 -13.96 -7.38 -5.88
CA GLY A 374 -15.24 -7.68 -5.26
C GLY A 374 -15.68 -6.65 -4.22
N VAL A 375 -15.04 -5.47 -4.16
CA VAL A 375 -15.50 -4.36 -3.31
C VAL A 375 -16.78 -3.79 -3.90
N GLU A 376 -17.81 -3.66 -3.07
CA GLU A 376 -19.15 -3.24 -3.51
C GLU A 376 -19.60 -1.91 -2.91
N ILE A 377 -18.95 -1.42 -1.84
CA ILE A 377 -19.37 -0.25 -1.08
C ILE A 377 -18.19 0.68 -0.84
N VAL A 378 -18.42 1.99 -0.96
CA VAL A 378 -17.46 3.03 -0.58
C VAL A 378 -18.07 4.00 0.41
N ILE A 379 -17.27 4.43 1.40
CA ILE A 379 -17.56 5.58 2.25
C ILE A 379 -16.37 6.55 2.19
N SER A 380 -16.64 7.83 1.94
CA SER A 380 -15.66 8.92 1.94
C SER A 380 -16.11 10.03 2.88
N ASN A 381 -15.27 10.47 3.82
CA ASN A 381 -15.62 11.60 4.69
C ASN A 381 -15.52 12.93 3.92
N GLY A 382 -16.56 13.77 4.01
CA GLY A 382 -16.60 15.08 3.33
C GLY A 382 -15.50 16.06 3.75
N GLY A 383 -14.84 15.82 4.88
CA GLY A 383 -13.70 16.59 5.39
C GLY A 383 -12.42 16.38 4.58
N GLY A 384 -12.31 15.23 3.92
CA GLY A 384 -11.24 14.88 2.99
C GLY A 384 -11.33 15.62 1.65
N LEU A 385 -12.52 16.17 1.32
CA LEU A 385 -12.79 16.93 0.09
C LEU A 385 -12.63 18.42 0.37
N ARG A 386 -11.69 19.08 -0.31
CA ARG A 386 -11.20 20.39 0.12
C ARG A 386 -11.50 21.55 -0.82
N ALA A 387 -11.88 21.27 -2.06
CA ALA A 387 -12.14 22.27 -3.07
C ALA A 387 -13.19 21.79 -4.08
N SER A 388 -13.79 22.74 -4.78
CA SER A 388 -14.56 22.50 -5.99
C SER A 388 -13.65 22.55 -7.22
N ILE A 389 -14.09 21.97 -8.32
CA ILE A 389 -13.45 22.09 -9.64
C ILE A 389 -14.42 22.79 -10.59
N ASP A 390 -13.95 23.84 -11.25
CA ASP A 390 -14.77 24.61 -12.18
C ASP A 390 -15.07 23.82 -13.47
N LYS A 391 -16.07 24.28 -14.22
CA LYS A 391 -16.36 23.72 -15.54
C LYS A 391 -15.16 23.93 -16.48
N GLY A 392 -14.83 22.91 -17.27
CA GLY A 392 -13.81 22.97 -18.32
C GLY A 392 -12.66 22.02 -18.06
N THR A 393 -11.46 22.42 -18.47
CA THR A 393 -10.22 21.65 -18.27
C THR A 393 -9.99 21.40 -16.78
N VAL A 394 -9.71 20.14 -16.43
CA VAL A 394 -9.32 19.73 -15.07
C VAL A 394 -7.85 19.36 -15.09
N THR A 395 -7.08 19.90 -14.15
CA THR A 395 -5.65 19.67 -13.99
C THR A 395 -5.35 18.79 -12.78
N MET A 396 -4.15 18.19 -12.74
CA MET A 396 -3.71 17.41 -11.59
C MET A 396 -3.59 18.28 -10.33
N GLY A 397 -3.22 19.55 -10.48
CA GLY A 397 -3.15 20.53 -9.39
C GLY A 397 -4.51 20.76 -8.74
N GLU A 398 -5.58 20.78 -9.54
CA GLU A 398 -6.95 20.84 -9.01
C GLU A 398 -7.32 19.55 -8.25
N VAL A 399 -7.00 18.37 -8.78
CA VAL A 399 -7.24 17.09 -8.08
C VAL A 399 -6.50 17.06 -6.73
N LEU A 400 -5.25 17.49 -6.70
CA LEU A 400 -4.45 17.60 -5.47
C LEU A 400 -5.01 18.64 -4.50
N THR A 401 -5.56 19.74 -5.01
CA THR A 401 -6.22 20.76 -4.20
C THR A 401 -7.47 20.19 -3.54
N VAL A 402 -8.20 19.29 -4.21
CA VAL A 402 -9.35 18.57 -3.64
C VAL A 402 -8.90 17.56 -2.58
N LEU A 403 -7.83 16.80 -2.83
CA LEU A 403 -7.34 15.68 -2.00
C LEU A 403 -5.91 15.92 -1.47
N PRO A 404 -5.67 16.92 -0.61
CA PRO A 404 -4.31 17.36 -0.27
C PRO A 404 -3.61 16.49 0.79
N PHE A 405 -4.29 15.51 1.38
CA PHE A 405 -3.79 14.76 2.53
C PHE A 405 -2.90 13.57 2.16
N GLN A 406 -2.73 13.28 0.86
CA GLN A 406 -2.02 12.08 0.38
C GLN A 406 -2.54 10.79 1.02
N ASN A 407 -3.85 10.74 1.25
CA ASN A 407 -4.52 9.54 1.73
C ASN A 407 -4.47 8.48 0.64
N THR A 408 -4.31 7.23 1.05
CA THR A 408 -4.37 6.05 0.19
C THR A 408 -5.77 5.44 0.20
N LEU A 409 -6.08 4.70 -0.87
CA LEU A 409 -7.25 3.83 -0.92
C LEU A 409 -7.07 2.69 0.09
N ALA A 410 -8.06 2.49 0.97
CA ALA A 410 -8.09 1.39 1.92
C ALA A 410 -9.29 0.47 1.65
N THR A 411 -9.11 -0.84 1.80
CA THR A 411 -10.18 -1.85 1.71
C THR A 411 -10.28 -2.65 3.01
N PHE A 412 -11.47 -3.09 3.39
CA PHE A 412 -11.69 -3.89 4.59
C PHE A 412 -13.04 -4.61 4.57
N GLN A 413 -13.16 -5.67 5.35
CA GLN A 413 -14.44 -6.34 5.59
C GLN A 413 -15.04 -5.89 6.92
N ILE A 414 -16.35 -5.64 6.95
CA ILE A 414 -17.06 -5.23 8.16
C ILE A 414 -18.52 -5.72 8.14
N SER A 415 -19.08 -5.98 9.32
CA SER A 415 -20.48 -6.41 9.42
C SER A 415 -21.45 -5.26 9.07
N GLY A 416 -22.62 -5.58 8.51
CA GLY A 416 -23.61 -4.58 8.13
C GLY A 416 -24.04 -3.67 9.29
N LYS A 417 -24.18 -4.20 10.51
CA LYS A 417 -24.49 -3.39 11.70
C LYS A 417 -23.37 -2.40 12.04
N ASP A 418 -22.11 -2.81 11.91
CA ASP A 418 -20.96 -1.96 12.24
C ASP A 418 -20.74 -0.91 11.13
N LEU A 419 -21.09 -1.24 9.88
CA LEU A 419 -21.13 -0.28 8.77
C LEU A 419 -22.19 0.81 9.01
N VAL A 420 -23.40 0.43 9.44
CA VAL A 420 -24.45 1.39 9.83
C VAL A 420 -24.01 2.25 11.02
N ALA A 421 -23.35 1.65 12.01
CA ALA A 421 -22.78 2.42 13.13
C ALA A 421 -21.69 3.41 12.67
N GLY A 422 -20.92 3.07 11.63
CA GLY A 422 -20.01 4.00 10.97
C GLY A 422 -20.75 5.20 10.36
N LEU A 423 -21.85 4.96 9.64
CA LEU A 423 -22.69 6.04 9.09
C LEU A 423 -23.30 6.93 10.19
N GLU A 424 -23.78 6.35 11.29
CA GLU A 424 -24.25 7.10 12.47
C GLU A 424 -23.16 8.02 13.03
N GLY A 425 -21.95 7.48 13.20
CA GLY A 425 -20.79 8.26 13.64
C GLY A 425 -20.47 9.40 12.67
N GLY A 426 -20.52 9.13 11.37
CA GLY A 426 -20.33 10.14 10.31
C GLY A 426 -21.39 11.24 10.30
N LEU A 427 -22.61 10.96 10.75
CA LEU A 427 -23.70 11.93 10.82
C LEU A 427 -23.77 12.66 12.18
N SER A 428 -22.91 12.32 13.13
CA SER A 428 -23.06 12.73 14.53
C SER A 428 -22.80 14.22 14.79
N GLN A 429 -22.20 14.94 13.83
CA GLN A 429 -21.85 16.37 13.92
C GLN A 429 -22.19 17.11 12.62
N VAL A 430 -23.26 16.69 11.95
CA VAL A 430 -23.68 17.25 10.67
C VAL A 430 -24.12 18.72 10.81
N GLU A 431 -24.67 19.09 11.95
CA GLU A 431 -25.08 20.46 12.29
C GLU A 431 -23.88 21.43 12.36
N ASP A 432 -22.74 20.92 12.81
CA ASP A 432 -21.50 21.71 12.92
C ASP A 432 -20.74 21.79 11.58
N GLY A 433 -21.21 21.07 10.55
CA GLY A 433 -20.49 20.90 9.28
C GLY A 433 -19.12 20.25 9.50
N ALA A 434 -19.04 19.26 10.40
CA ALA A 434 -17.83 18.50 10.67
C ALA A 434 -17.43 17.66 9.44
N GLY A 435 -16.13 17.37 9.32
CA GLY A 435 -15.58 16.62 8.18
C GLY A 435 -16.17 15.22 7.99
N ARG A 436 -16.69 14.63 9.07
CA ARG A 436 -17.08 13.24 9.14
C ARG A 436 -18.28 12.81 8.31
N PHE A 437 -19.01 13.73 7.68
CA PHE A 437 -20.19 13.39 6.89
C PHE A 437 -19.89 12.34 5.79
N PRO A 438 -20.63 11.23 5.71
CA PRO A 438 -20.32 10.14 4.79
C PRO A 438 -20.88 10.39 3.39
N GLN A 439 -20.00 10.70 2.44
CA GLN A 439 -20.23 10.51 1.00
C GLN A 439 -20.09 9.02 0.66
N VAL A 440 -20.82 8.50 -0.33
CA VAL A 440 -20.91 7.04 -0.56
C VAL A 440 -20.94 6.66 -2.04
N ALA A 441 -20.56 5.42 -2.35
CA ALA A 441 -20.85 4.74 -3.62
C ALA A 441 -21.20 3.27 -3.36
N GLY A 442 -22.02 2.66 -4.23
CA GLY A 442 -22.50 1.28 -4.04
C GLY A 442 -23.45 1.07 -2.86
N LEU A 443 -23.77 2.15 -2.15
CA LEU A 443 -24.67 2.22 -1.00
C LEU A 443 -25.57 3.46 -1.13
N LYS A 444 -26.82 3.33 -0.71
CA LYS A 444 -27.75 4.45 -0.50
C LYS A 444 -28.14 4.51 0.96
N TYR A 445 -28.28 5.71 1.51
CA TYR A 445 -28.87 5.86 2.83
C TYR A 445 -29.75 7.10 2.95
N SER A 446 -30.70 7.02 3.88
CA SER A 446 -31.46 8.18 4.32
C SER A 446 -31.22 8.47 5.81
N PHE A 447 -31.32 9.73 6.19
CA PHE A 447 -31.09 10.15 7.57
C PHE A 447 -32.00 11.30 8.00
N ASP A 448 -32.23 11.39 9.31
CA ASP A 448 -33.10 12.39 9.94
C ASP A 448 -32.28 13.25 10.91
N LYS A 449 -32.00 14.51 10.53
CA LYS A 449 -31.23 15.45 11.36
C LYS A 449 -31.92 15.84 12.66
N SER A 450 -33.24 15.65 12.79
CA SER A 450 -33.97 15.96 14.02
C SER A 450 -33.70 14.95 15.15
N VAL A 451 -33.17 13.77 14.82
CA VAL A 451 -32.77 12.76 15.80
C VAL A 451 -31.44 13.15 16.41
N ALA A 452 -31.26 12.94 17.72
CA ALA A 452 -29.98 13.21 18.37
C ALA A 452 -28.83 12.35 17.78
N PRO A 453 -27.58 12.83 17.81
CA PRO A 453 -26.42 12.07 17.33
C PRO A 453 -26.35 10.66 17.93
N ASN A 454 -26.07 9.66 17.09
CA ASN A 454 -25.97 8.24 17.48
C ASN A 454 -27.25 7.65 18.11
N ALA A 455 -28.41 8.30 17.96
CA ALA A 455 -29.70 7.84 18.49
C ALA A 455 -30.61 7.24 17.39
N GLY A 456 -30.02 6.76 16.28
CA GLY A 456 -30.76 6.23 15.13
C GLY A 456 -31.09 7.30 14.08
N ARG A 457 -30.11 8.15 13.75
CA ARG A 457 -30.23 9.16 12.70
C ARG A 457 -30.37 8.52 11.33
N VAL A 458 -29.69 7.41 11.09
CA VAL A 458 -29.78 6.63 9.85
C VAL A 458 -31.11 5.90 9.85
N ARG A 459 -31.90 6.10 8.79
CA ARG A 459 -33.29 5.61 8.69
C ARG A 459 -33.44 4.44 7.72
N SER A 460 -32.69 4.47 6.63
CA SER A 460 -32.57 3.36 5.72
C SER A 460 -31.15 3.28 5.20
N VAL A 461 -30.68 2.06 4.97
CA VAL A 461 -29.43 1.78 4.25
C VAL A 461 -29.73 0.65 3.28
N GLU A 462 -29.44 0.89 2.01
CA GLU A 462 -29.61 -0.06 0.93
C GLU A 462 -28.28 -0.27 0.21
N VAL A 463 -28.04 -1.52 -0.19
CA VAL A 463 -26.85 -1.95 -0.90
C VAL A 463 -27.26 -2.63 -2.20
N MET A 464 -26.43 -2.52 -3.23
CA MET A 464 -26.68 -3.16 -4.52
C MET A 464 -26.37 -4.67 -4.42
N GLU A 465 -27.38 -5.53 -4.49
CA GLU A 465 -27.22 -6.99 -4.54
C GLU A 465 -27.93 -7.53 -5.79
N GLY A 466 -27.18 -8.21 -6.68
CA GLY A 466 -27.76 -8.84 -7.88
C GLY A 466 -28.45 -7.86 -8.86
N GLY A 467 -28.01 -6.60 -8.89
CA GLY A 467 -28.60 -5.55 -9.71
C GLY A 467 -29.84 -4.87 -9.12
N ALA A 468 -30.19 -5.16 -7.87
CA ALA A 468 -31.28 -4.51 -7.15
C ALA A 468 -30.79 -3.87 -5.84
N TRP A 469 -31.39 -2.73 -5.48
CA TRP A 469 -31.22 -2.14 -4.15
C TRP A 469 -31.96 -2.98 -3.12
N THR A 470 -31.24 -3.44 -2.10
CA THR A 470 -31.79 -4.27 -1.02
C THR A 470 -31.38 -3.70 0.34
N PRO A 471 -32.22 -3.79 1.37
CA PRO A 471 -31.86 -3.36 2.71
C PRO A 471 -30.59 -4.07 3.21
N ILE A 472 -29.70 -3.32 3.85
CA ILE A 472 -28.49 -3.88 4.43
C ILE A 472 -28.82 -4.97 5.46
N LYS A 473 -28.08 -6.08 5.43
CA LYS A 473 -28.25 -7.20 6.36
C LYS A 473 -27.28 -7.02 7.54
N PRO A 474 -27.76 -6.87 8.79
CA PRO A 474 -26.91 -6.54 9.94
C PRO A 474 -25.73 -7.50 10.17
N ASP A 475 -25.95 -8.80 9.99
CA ASP A 475 -24.96 -9.84 10.29
C ASP A 475 -24.16 -10.31 9.05
N LYS A 476 -24.42 -9.74 7.87
CA LYS A 476 -23.61 -10.01 6.66
C LYS A 476 -22.33 -9.18 6.72
N ASP A 477 -21.19 -9.81 6.45
CA ASP A 477 -19.94 -9.09 6.21
C ASP A 477 -19.96 -8.52 4.78
N TYR A 478 -19.59 -7.25 4.65
CA TYR A 478 -19.46 -6.53 3.39
C TYR A 478 -18.00 -6.14 3.16
N LEU A 479 -17.56 -6.21 1.91
CA LEU A 479 -16.26 -5.69 1.50
C LEU A 479 -16.41 -4.22 1.09
N VAL A 480 -15.73 -3.34 1.83
CA VAL A 480 -15.88 -1.88 1.79
C VAL A 480 -14.54 -1.25 1.43
N ALA A 481 -14.56 -0.15 0.68
CA ALA A 481 -13.41 0.72 0.49
C ALA A 481 -13.65 2.13 1.08
N THR A 482 -12.58 2.77 1.49
CA THR A 482 -12.56 4.13 2.02
C THR A 482 -11.14 4.72 1.86
N ASN A 483 -10.83 5.80 2.57
CA ASN A 483 -9.46 6.29 2.70
C ASN A 483 -8.81 5.78 3.99
N ASN A 484 -7.49 5.57 3.98
CA ASN A 484 -6.74 5.06 5.13
C ASN A 484 -6.99 5.82 6.44
N TYR A 485 -7.12 7.15 6.40
CA TYR A 485 -7.45 7.97 7.58
C TYR A 485 -8.79 7.56 8.22
N VAL A 486 -9.86 7.42 7.44
CA VAL A 486 -11.18 6.97 7.91
C VAL A 486 -11.12 5.51 8.36
N ARG A 487 -10.43 4.64 7.62
CA ARG A 487 -10.32 3.23 7.98
C ARG A 487 -9.65 3.04 9.34
N GLN A 488 -8.59 3.81 9.62
CA GLN A 488 -7.87 3.84 10.89
C GLN A 488 -8.61 4.56 12.02
N GLY A 489 -9.85 4.99 11.80
CA GLY A 489 -10.72 5.53 12.83
C GLY A 489 -10.74 7.06 12.93
N GLY A 490 -10.10 7.74 11.98
CA GLY A 490 -10.16 9.19 11.81
C GLY A 490 -11.59 9.71 11.68
N ASP A 491 -11.77 11.01 11.94
CA ASP A 491 -13.05 11.73 11.88
C ASP A 491 -14.22 11.14 12.70
N GLY A 492 -13.97 10.22 13.63
CA GLY A 492 -15.02 9.57 14.43
C GLY A 492 -15.43 8.18 13.95
N TYR A 493 -14.72 7.61 12.97
CA TYR A 493 -14.94 6.26 12.45
C TYR A 493 -14.20 5.17 13.24
N LYS A 494 -13.99 5.36 14.56
CA LYS A 494 -13.26 4.39 15.41
C LYS A 494 -13.77 2.95 15.30
N ILE A 495 -15.06 2.77 14.99
CA ILE A 495 -15.66 1.46 14.72
C ILE A 495 -14.95 0.73 13.57
N PHE A 496 -14.48 1.42 12.53
CA PHE A 496 -13.72 0.82 11.44
C PHE A 496 -12.33 0.37 11.90
N ALA A 497 -11.66 1.14 12.75
CA ALA A 497 -10.39 0.71 13.35
C ALA A 497 -10.57 -0.56 14.21
N ASP A 498 -11.64 -0.62 15.00
CA ASP A 498 -11.84 -1.65 16.02
C ASP A 498 -12.50 -2.94 15.49
N LYS A 499 -13.30 -2.85 14.42
CA LYS A 499 -14.15 -3.96 13.91
C LYS A 499 -13.85 -4.41 12.49
N ALA A 500 -13.01 -3.68 11.75
CA ALA A 500 -12.57 -4.13 10.44
C ALA A 500 -11.85 -5.49 10.51
N LYS A 501 -12.15 -6.35 9.55
CA LYS A 501 -11.46 -7.61 9.28
C LYS A 501 -10.73 -7.47 7.95
N ASN A 502 -9.61 -8.17 7.78
CA ASN A 502 -8.89 -8.22 6.51
C ASN A 502 -8.65 -6.81 5.92
N ALA A 503 -8.23 -5.87 6.77
CA ALA A 503 -7.98 -4.50 6.36
C ALA A 503 -6.67 -4.41 5.56
N TYR A 504 -6.72 -3.65 4.48
CA TYR A 504 -5.57 -3.23 3.70
C TYR A 504 -5.63 -1.70 3.55
N ASP A 505 -4.65 -0.99 4.10
CA ASP A 505 -4.64 0.47 4.22
C ASP A 505 -3.78 1.16 3.14
N TYR A 506 -3.10 0.38 2.30
CA TYR A 506 -1.94 0.86 1.53
C TYR A 506 -2.20 0.83 0.02
N GLY A 507 -3.43 1.04 -0.43
CA GLY A 507 -3.71 1.14 -1.86
C GLY A 507 -3.09 2.39 -2.51
N PRO A 508 -3.36 2.62 -3.80
CA PRO A 508 -2.87 3.82 -4.50
C PRO A 508 -3.37 5.12 -3.86
N GLY A 509 -2.64 6.22 -4.06
CA GLY A 509 -3.06 7.55 -3.64
C GLY A 509 -4.40 7.95 -4.27
N LEU A 510 -5.30 8.54 -3.48
CA LEU A 510 -6.64 8.89 -3.95
C LEU A 510 -6.63 9.91 -5.07
N GLU A 511 -5.64 10.81 -5.10
CA GLU A 511 -5.43 11.75 -6.18
C GLU A 511 -5.22 11.04 -7.52
N GLN A 512 -4.46 9.96 -7.53
CA GLN A 512 -4.22 9.17 -8.74
C GLN A 512 -5.47 8.39 -9.13
N VAL A 513 -6.16 7.79 -8.16
CA VAL A 513 -7.44 7.09 -8.38
C VAL A 513 -8.47 8.00 -9.04
N VAL A 514 -8.60 9.24 -8.56
CA VAL A 514 -9.54 10.22 -9.13
C VAL A 514 -9.07 10.73 -10.48
N ALA A 515 -7.78 11.00 -10.67
CA ALA A 515 -7.23 11.43 -11.95
C ALA A 515 -7.43 10.37 -13.05
N ASP A 516 -7.16 9.10 -12.74
CA ASP A 516 -7.37 7.97 -13.67
C ASP A 516 -8.85 7.83 -14.05
N TYR A 517 -9.75 7.91 -13.06
CA TYR A 517 -11.18 7.84 -13.30
C TYR A 517 -11.67 9.00 -14.17
N LEU A 518 -11.26 10.23 -13.87
CA LEU A 518 -11.58 11.41 -14.68
C LEU A 518 -11.06 11.27 -16.12
N GLY A 519 -9.83 10.78 -16.29
CA GLY A 519 -9.23 10.54 -17.60
C GLY A 519 -10.01 9.49 -18.42
N ALA A 520 -10.45 8.41 -17.77
CA ALA A 520 -11.26 7.37 -18.40
C ALA A 520 -12.69 7.83 -18.76
N HIS A 521 -13.20 8.89 -18.11
CA HIS A 521 -14.56 9.40 -18.27
C HIS A 521 -14.62 10.78 -18.94
N ARG A 522 -13.66 11.13 -19.79
CA ARG A 522 -13.60 12.45 -20.44
C ARG A 522 -14.63 12.62 -21.58
N PRO A 523 -15.40 13.74 -21.62
CA PRO A 523 -15.56 14.73 -20.57
C PRO A 523 -16.44 14.19 -19.43
N TYR A 524 -16.02 14.43 -18.18
CA TYR A 524 -16.76 14.00 -17.01
C TYR A 524 -18.02 14.86 -16.83
N THR A 525 -19.15 14.22 -16.55
CA THR A 525 -20.40 14.92 -16.25
C THR A 525 -20.73 14.74 -14.77
N PRO A 526 -20.63 15.79 -13.93
CA PRO A 526 -20.97 15.69 -12.52
C PRO A 526 -22.45 15.36 -12.35
N LYS A 527 -22.78 14.49 -11.38
CA LYS A 527 -24.17 14.05 -11.13
C LYS A 527 -24.46 13.93 -9.63
N LEU A 528 -25.71 14.18 -9.28
CA LEU A 528 -26.34 13.76 -8.02
C LEU A 528 -27.39 12.71 -8.37
N ASP A 529 -27.42 11.59 -7.68
CA ASP A 529 -28.32 10.47 -7.97
C ASP A 529 -29.20 10.06 -6.79
N GLY A 530 -29.21 10.86 -5.72
CA GLY A 530 -30.08 10.67 -4.57
C GLY A 530 -29.60 9.56 -3.64
N ARG A 531 -28.31 9.17 -3.72
CA ARG A 531 -27.73 8.15 -2.85
C ARG A 531 -27.66 8.57 -1.38
N ILE A 532 -27.78 9.86 -1.09
CA ILE A 532 -27.88 10.38 0.27
C ILE A 532 -29.10 11.29 0.40
N THR A 533 -30.07 10.88 1.22
CA THR A 533 -31.31 11.64 1.38
C THR A 533 -31.52 12.07 2.83
N GLU A 534 -31.60 13.38 3.09
CA GLU A 534 -32.12 13.90 4.35
C GLU A 534 -33.65 13.83 4.32
N ILE A 535 -34.27 13.10 5.26
CA ILE A 535 -35.72 13.07 5.39
C ILE A 535 -36.17 14.11 6.40
N ALA A 536 -37.20 14.88 6.03
CA ALA A 536 -37.84 15.80 6.97
C ALA A 536 -38.49 14.99 8.11
N ALA A 537 -38.46 15.54 9.33
CA ALA A 537 -39.20 14.99 10.45
C ALA A 537 -40.65 14.76 10.04
N THR A 538 -41.12 13.51 10.11
CA THR A 538 -42.54 13.23 9.96
C THR A 538 -43.23 13.88 11.15
N VAL A 539 -43.82 15.06 10.93
CA VAL A 539 -44.72 15.66 11.90
C VAL A 539 -45.92 14.72 11.99
N ALA A 540 -45.94 13.86 13.00
CA ALA A 540 -47.13 13.12 13.35
C ALA A 540 -48.24 14.15 13.56
N ALA A 541 -49.27 14.11 12.70
CA ALA A 541 -50.43 14.98 12.85
C ALA A 541 -51.01 14.77 14.25
N ALA A 542 -50.93 15.81 15.09
CA ALA A 542 -51.55 15.80 16.40
C ALA A 542 -53.07 15.58 16.24
N PRO A 543 -53.73 14.81 17.12
CA PRO A 543 -55.18 14.65 17.04
C PRO A 543 -55.84 16.01 17.28
N ALA A 544 -56.83 16.33 16.46
CA ALA A 544 -57.61 17.56 16.59
C ALA A 544 -58.21 17.68 17.99
N ALA A 545 -57.92 18.78 18.67
CA ALA A 545 -58.59 19.16 19.91
C ALA A 545 -60.02 19.66 19.60
N PRO A 546 -61.01 19.39 20.46
CA PRO A 546 -62.40 19.76 20.21
C PRO A 546 -62.62 21.27 20.40
N ALA A 547 -63.52 21.81 19.59
CA ALA A 547 -63.90 23.22 19.55
C ALA A 547 -64.70 23.66 20.78
N THR A 548 -64.41 24.87 21.27
CA THR A 548 -65.35 25.69 22.04
C THR A 548 -65.24 27.17 21.66
N ASP A 549 -66.39 27.82 21.70
CA ASP A 549 -66.87 29.03 21.02
C ASP A 549 -66.66 30.34 21.85
N PRO A 550 -67.15 31.55 21.50
CA PRO A 550 -66.30 32.69 21.11
C PRO A 550 -66.31 33.96 22.01
N ALA A 551 -65.21 34.73 21.90
CA ALA A 551 -64.95 36.19 22.01
C ALA A 551 -65.65 37.12 23.03
N LYS A 552 -64.86 38.01 23.70
CA LYS A 552 -64.79 39.50 23.52
C LYS A 552 -63.75 40.18 24.49
N PRO A 553 -63.43 41.49 24.38
CA PRO A 553 -62.34 42.10 23.61
C PRO A 553 -61.21 42.74 24.45
N ALA A 554 -60.18 43.20 23.74
CA ALA A 554 -58.92 43.80 24.19
C ALA A 554 -59.02 45.12 25.01
N GLU A 555 -58.01 45.32 25.86
CA GLU A 555 -57.60 46.60 26.41
C GLU A 555 -56.08 46.77 26.17
N ALA A 556 -55.65 48.00 25.89
CA ALA A 556 -54.36 48.33 25.28
C ALA A 556 -53.34 48.94 26.26
N ALA A 557 -52.05 48.69 25.93
CA ALA A 557 -50.83 49.49 26.23
C ALA A 557 -50.30 49.48 27.69
N PRO A 558 -48.97 49.71 27.94
CA PRO A 558 -48.02 50.43 27.08
C PRO A 558 -46.66 49.76 26.80
N ALA A 559 -45.99 50.33 25.80
CA ALA A 559 -44.66 50.01 25.33
C ALA A 559 -43.55 50.79 26.07
N THR A 560 -42.31 50.26 25.92
CA THR A 560 -40.95 50.87 25.94
C THR A 560 -40.01 50.32 27.03
N PRO A 561 -38.66 50.40 26.87
CA PRO A 561 -37.86 50.75 25.68
C PRO A 561 -36.74 49.73 25.32
N ALA A 562 -36.18 49.91 24.13
CA ALA A 562 -34.95 49.25 23.65
C ALA A 562 -33.69 49.76 24.36
N PRO A 563 -32.63 48.95 24.51
CA PRO A 563 -31.33 49.43 24.97
C PRO A 563 -30.50 50.01 23.82
N ALA A 564 -29.78 51.09 24.14
CA ALA A 564 -28.92 51.89 23.28
C ALA A 564 -27.54 51.24 23.03
N PRO A 565 -26.77 51.72 22.03
CA PRO A 565 -25.61 51.02 21.47
C PRO A 565 -24.30 51.30 22.24
N ALA A 566 -23.38 50.35 22.22
CA ALA A 566 -22.03 50.48 22.77
C ALA A 566 -21.11 51.29 21.84
N GLU A 567 -20.34 52.19 22.47
CA GLU A 567 -19.38 53.11 21.87
C GLU A 567 -18.15 52.45 21.21
N ALA A 568 -17.63 53.16 20.22
CA ALA A 568 -16.42 52.86 19.47
C ALA A 568 -15.15 53.25 20.24
N ALA A 569 -14.12 52.39 20.17
CA ALA A 569 -12.74 52.73 20.53
C ALA A 569 -11.90 52.94 19.24
N LYS A 570 -11.10 54.01 19.25
CA LYS A 570 -10.19 54.48 18.19
C LYS A 570 -8.88 53.66 18.10
N PRO A 571 -8.14 53.77 16.97
CA PRO A 571 -7.01 52.91 16.62
C PRO A 571 -5.67 53.42 17.15
N ALA A 572 -4.72 52.51 17.39
CA ALA A 572 -3.32 52.85 17.62
C ALA A 572 -2.36 51.81 17.00
N ASP A 573 -1.41 52.40 16.27
CA ASP A 573 -0.04 52.02 15.94
C ASP A 573 0.30 51.07 14.79
N ALA A 574 1.00 51.70 13.85
CA ALA A 574 1.62 51.21 12.64
C ALA A 574 2.92 50.45 12.92
N ALA A 575 3.14 49.38 12.15
CA ALA A 575 4.43 48.73 11.98
C ALA A 575 5.15 49.31 10.74
N PRO A 576 6.50 49.28 10.70
CA PRO A 576 7.30 50.17 9.87
C PRO A 576 7.33 49.79 8.38
N ALA A 577 7.47 50.82 7.55
CA ALA A 577 7.65 50.72 6.11
C ALA A 577 8.96 50.00 5.73
N MET A 578 8.90 49.18 4.68
CA MET A 578 10.09 48.63 4.01
C MET A 578 10.85 49.73 3.27
N PRO A 579 12.19 49.68 3.21
CA PRO A 579 12.98 50.64 2.45
C PRO A 579 12.78 50.47 0.93
N GLU A 580 12.72 51.60 0.22
CA GLU A 580 12.65 51.68 -1.24
C GLU A 580 13.90 51.06 -1.91
N LEU A 581 13.68 50.29 -2.97
CA LEU A 581 14.72 49.79 -3.87
C LEU A 581 15.23 50.93 -4.77
N PRO A 582 16.55 51.01 -5.05
CA PRO A 582 17.10 52.05 -5.91
C PRO A 582 16.63 51.89 -7.37
N ALA A 583 16.34 53.02 -8.00
CA ALA A 583 16.00 53.14 -9.40
C ALA A 583 17.18 52.68 -10.29
N ASN A 584 16.98 51.56 -11.01
CA ASN A 584 17.56 51.16 -12.32
C ASN A 584 17.54 49.63 -12.49
N SER A 585 16.36 49.02 -12.52
CA SER A 585 16.21 47.58 -12.84
C SER A 585 15.07 47.29 -13.82
N GLY A 586 14.77 48.26 -14.71
CA GLY A 586 14.11 48.00 -15.97
C GLY A 586 15.16 47.95 -17.08
N ASP A 587 15.33 46.78 -17.69
CA ASP A 587 16.03 46.47 -18.97
C ASP A 587 17.05 45.33 -18.87
N ILE A 588 16.58 44.13 -18.54
CA ILE A 588 17.22 42.88 -19.02
C ILE A 588 16.19 41.76 -19.16
N ALA A 589 15.24 41.96 -20.07
CA ALA A 589 14.44 40.88 -20.63
C ALA A 589 14.17 41.24 -22.09
N ASN A 590 15.06 40.82 -22.99
CA ASN A 590 14.83 40.49 -24.41
C ASN A 590 16.14 40.48 -25.22
N THR A 591 17.09 39.59 -24.90
CA THR A 591 17.99 39.00 -25.93
C THR A 591 18.71 37.77 -25.36
N PRO A 592 18.59 36.57 -25.96
CA PRO A 592 19.41 35.43 -25.57
C PRO A 592 20.87 35.61 -26.07
N PRO A 593 21.89 35.25 -25.27
CA PRO A 593 23.26 35.23 -25.77
C PRO A 593 23.49 34.05 -26.71
N ALA A 594 23.94 34.34 -27.92
CA ALA A 594 24.46 33.37 -28.87
C ALA A 594 25.87 32.91 -28.45
N ILE A 595 26.10 31.60 -28.41
CA ILE A 595 27.44 31.02 -28.44
C ILE A 595 27.57 30.14 -29.68
N SER A 596 28.59 30.46 -30.46
CA SER A 596 28.98 29.84 -31.72
C SER A 596 29.43 28.38 -31.58
N THR A 597 29.14 27.66 -32.65
CA THR A 597 29.57 26.29 -33.00
C THR A 597 31.01 26.23 -33.50
N GLU A 598 31.79 25.27 -33.00
CA GLU A 598 32.91 24.53 -33.64
C GLU A 598 33.51 23.62 -32.54
N GLY A 599 33.83 22.33 -32.67
CA GLY A 599 33.71 21.30 -33.70
C GLY A 599 34.42 20.04 -33.17
N ALA A 600 33.82 18.85 -33.26
CA ALA A 600 34.47 17.55 -33.12
C ALA A 600 33.55 16.42 -33.64
N PRO A 601 34.09 15.37 -34.28
CA PRO A 601 33.39 14.55 -35.28
C PRO A 601 32.49 13.46 -34.67
N PRO A 602 31.51 12.94 -35.44
CA PRO A 602 30.66 11.85 -34.98
C PRO A 602 31.43 10.52 -34.93
N PRO A 603 31.12 9.63 -33.97
CA PRO A 603 31.67 8.27 -33.94
C PRO A 603 31.12 7.42 -35.10
N PRO A 604 31.87 6.39 -35.54
CA PRO A 604 31.58 5.66 -36.77
C PRO A 604 30.34 4.77 -36.64
N ALA A 605 29.61 4.66 -37.75
CA ALA A 605 28.48 3.75 -37.90
C ALA A 605 28.90 2.27 -37.74
N PRO A 606 28.07 1.43 -37.12
CA PRO A 606 28.31 -0.01 -37.08
C PRO A 606 28.23 -0.62 -38.49
N PRO A 607 29.04 -1.65 -38.80
CA PRO A 607 29.09 -2.24 -40.13
C PRO A 607 27.79 -2.97 -40.47
N ALA A 608 27.38 -2.84 -41.73
CA ALA A 608 26.27 -3.57 -42.32
C ALA A 608 26.53 -5.09 -42.27
N GLU A 609 25.61 -5.82 -41.65
CA GLU A 609 25.65 -7.28 -41.64
C GLU A 609 24.88 -7.84 -42.84
N ALA A 610 25.54 -8.77 -43.53
CA ALA A 610 25.11 -9.35 -44.79
C ALA A 610 23.96 -10.35 -44.60
N ALA A 611 22.99 -10.30 -45.51
CA ALA A 611 21.92 -11.29 -45.63
C ALA A 611 22.44 -12.64 -46.15
N LYS A 612 21.96 -13.75 -45.53
CA LYS A 612 21.57 -15.05 -46.13
C LYS A 612 21.42 -16.14 -45.04
N PRO A 613 20.76 -17.29 -45.31
CA PRO A 613 19.49 -17.54 -46.00
C PRO A 613 18.51 -18.39 -45.15
N ALA A 614 17.26 -18.52 -45.60
CA ALA A 614 16.26 -19.40 -44.99
C ALA A 614 16.46 -20.88 -45.37
N GLU A 615 16.29 -21.79 -44.41
CA GLU A 615 16.02 -23.24 -44.51
C GLU A 615 15.52 -23.71 -43.13
N ALA A 616 14.74 -24.76 -42.91
CA ALA A 616 13.71 -25.51 -43.63
C ALA A 616 13.07 -26.39 -42.54
N ALA A 617 11.75 -26.61 -42.59
CA ALA A 617 11.05 -27.47 -41.64
C ALA A 617 11.34 -28.96 -41.89
N PRO A 618 11.34 -29.82 -40.85
CA PRO A 618 11.30 -31.26 -41.06
C PRO A 618 9.88 -31.83 -40.87
N ALA A 619 9.43 -32.60 -41.86
CA ALA A 619 8.50 -33.73 -41.69
C ALA A 619 9.33 -35.02 -41.52
N PRO A 620 8.80 -36.12 -40.92
CA PRO A 620 8.09 -37.16 -41.70
C PRO A 620 7.01 -37.90 -40.85
N ALA A 621 6.18 -38.88 -41.27
CA ALA A 621 6.16 -39.88 -42.35
C ALA A 621 4.71 -40.40 -42.60
N ALA A 622 4.55 -41.21 -43.65
CA ALA A 622 3.30 -41.71 -44.26
C ALA A 622 2.93 -43.20 -43.84
N PRO A 623 1.83 -43.83 -44.34
CA PRO A 623 0.91 -44.69 -43.56
C PRO A 623 0.87 -46.19 -43.95
N ALA A 624 0.08 -47.01 -43.20
CA ALA A 624 -0.75 -48.17 -43.63
C ALA A 624 -1.18 -49.06 -42.42
N PRO A 625 -2.13 -50.03 -42.52
CA PRO A 625 -3.43 -50.10 -43.22
C PRO A 625 -4.59 -50.64 -42.31
N ALA A 626 -5.77 -50.81 -42.91
CA ALA A 626 -7.07 -51.18 -42.30
C ALA A 626 -7.19 -52.61 -41.74
N ALA A 627 -8.13 -52.79 -40.78
CA ALA A 627 -8.86 -54.05 -40.55
C ALA A 627 -10.26 -53.77 -39.93
N GLU A 628 -11.28 -54.36 -40.53
CA GLU A 628 -12.64 -54.65 -40.00
C GLU A 628 -12.82 -56.19 -40.08
N PRO A 629 -13.84 -56.85 -39.47
CA PRO A 629 -14.78 -56.44 -38.42
C PRO A 629 -14.99 -57.50 -37.31
N ALA A 630 -15.60 -57.12 -36.17
CA ALA A 630 -16.39 -58.04 -35.33
C ALA A 630 -17.51 -57.30 -34.57
N LYS A 631 -18.75 -57.79 -34.70
CA LYS A 631 -19.99 -57.40 -33.98
C LYS A 631 -20.40 -58.57 -33.05
N PRO A 632 -21.35 -58.43 -32.11
CA PRO A 632 -21.77 -57.27 -31.31
C PRO A 632 -21.81 -57.58 -29.78
N ALA A 633 -21.65 -56.57 -28.92
CA ALA A 633 -22.15 -56.65 -27.54
C ALA A 633 -22.64 -55.26 -27.08
N GLU A 634 -23.91 -55.25 -26.67
CA GLU A 634 -24.72 -54.27 -25.92
C GLU A 634 -24.42 -52.77 -26.00
N ALA A 635 -25.46 -52.02 -26.36
CA ALA A 635 -25.50 -50.56 -26.37
C ALA A 635 -25.29 -49.98 -24.96
N ALA A 636 -24.21 -49.22 -24.79
CA ALA A 636 -24.05 -48.29 -23.67
C ALA A 636 -24.91 -47.02 -23.90
N PRO A 637 -25.50 -46.42 -22.85
CA PRO A 637 -26.34 -45.25 -22.98
C PRO A 637 -25.54 -44.01 -23.36
N ALA A 638 -26.15 -43.12 -24.16
CA ALA A 638 -25.55 -41.90 -24.69
C ALA A 638 -24.96 -41.00 -23.59
N GLU A 639 -23.71 -40.54 -23.81
CA GLU A 639 -23.04 -39.58 -22.94
C GLU A 639 -23.81 -38.25 -22.90
N ALA A 640 -24.24 -37.83 -21.71
CA ALA A 640 -24.83 -36.51 -21.53
C ALA A 640 -23.70 -35.47 -21.47
N SER A 641 -23.94 -34.26 -21.99
CA SER A 641 -22.99 -33.15 -21.89
C SER A 641 -23.67 -31.92 -21.28
N HIS A 642 -22.88 -31.08 -20.61
CA HIS A 642 -23.36 -29.86 -19.94
C HIS A 642 -22.48 -28.67 -20.29
N VAL A 643 -23.07 -27.59 -20.80
CA VAL A 643 -22.34 -26.34 -21.05
C VAL A 643 -22.28 -25.53 -19.75
N ILE A 644 -21.06 -25.24 -19.30
CA ILE A 644 -20.79 -24.52 -18.05
C ILE A 644 -21.39 -23.11 -18.13
N VAL A 645 -22.21 -22.74 -17.15
CA VAL A 645 -22.72 -21.38 -16.95
C VAL A 645 -22.14 -20.76 -15.68
N ALA A 646 -22.22 -19.44 -15.55
CA ALA A 646 -21.71 -18.75 -14.36
C ALA A 646 -22.39 -19.27 -13.09
N GLY A 647 -21.58 -19.67 -12.10
CA GLY A 647 -22.04 -20.26 -10.85
C GLY A 647 -22.09 -21.79 -10.81
N ASP A 648 -21.81 -22.48 -11.92
CA ASP A 648 -21.73 -23.94 -11.91
C ASP A 648 -20.54 -24.45 -11.08
N THR A 649 -20.79 -25.47 -10.27
CA THR A 649 -19.76 -26.24 -9.58
C THR A 649 -19.90 -27.72 -9.93
N TYR A 650 -18.80 -28.47 -9.93
CA TYR A 650 -18.87 -29.94 -10.11
C TYR A 650 -19.75 -30.62 -9.04
N TRP A 651 -19.84 -30.02 -7.85
CA TRP A 651 -20.67 -30.53 -6.75
C TRP A 651 -22.17 -30.36 -7.04
N ASP A 652 -22.59 -29.19 -7.50
CA ASP A 652 -24.00 -28.92 -7.79
C ASP A 652 -24.44 -29.64 -9.07
N LEU A 653 -23.55 -29.77 -10.05
CA LEU A 653 -23.79 -30.62 -11.22
C LEU A 653 -23.91 -32.10 -10.85
N ALA A 654 -23.09 -32.61 -9.93
CA ALA A 654 -23.22 -33.98 -9.44
C ALA A 654 -24.50 -34.22 -8.64
N LYS A 655 -24.94 -33.25 -7.81
CA LYS A 655 -26.26 -33.31 -7.18
C LYS A 655 -27.38 -33.35 -8.20
N LYS A 656 -27.29 -32.51 -9.24
CA LYS A 656 -28.33 -32.38 -10.29
C LYS A 656 -28.45 -33.63 -11.14
N VAL A 657 -27.31 -34.20 -11.57
CA VAL A 657 -27.28 -35.34 -12.49
C VAL A 657 -27.39 -36.67 -11.74
N TYR A 658 -26.68 -36.82 -10.62
CA TYR A 658 -26.56 -38.10 -9.93
C TYR A 658 -27.36 -38.18 -8.62
N GLY A 659 -28.00 -37.09 -8.20
CA GLY A 659 -28.66 -37.01 -6.89
C GLY A 659 -27.69 -36.95 -5.70
N ASP A 660 -26.37 -36.94 -5.95
CA ASP A 660 -25.33 -36.99 -4.92
C ASP A 660 -24.13 -36.10 -5.30
N GLY A 661 -23.91 -35.06 -4.50
CA GLY A 661 -22.80 -34.11 -4.69
C GLY A 661 -21.42 -34.74 -4.51
N ALA A 662 -21.30 -35.83 -3.72
CA ALA A 662 -20.02 -36.51 -3.51
C ALA A 662 -19.47 -37.16 -4.80
N LYS A 663 -20.34 -37.41 -5.79
CA LYS A 663 -19.97 -37.92 -7.11
C LYS A 663 -19.35 -36.86 -8.04
N TRP A 664 -19.07 -35.66 -7.55
CA TRP A 664 -18.36 -34.61 -8.32
C TRP A 664 -17.02 -35.08 -8.91
N LYS A 665 -16.32 -36.01 -8.23
CA LYS A 665 -15.06 -36.59 -8.70
C LYS A 665 -15.24 -37.43 -9.97
N VAL A 666 -16.43 -37.97 -10.22
CA VAL A 666 -16.75 -38.72 -11.44
C VAL A 666 -16.80 -37.77 -12.63
N ILE A 667 -17.48 -36.64 -12.48
CA ILE A 667 -17.54 -35.59 -13.52
C ILE A 667 -16.15 -34.98 -13.72
N SER A 668 -15.46 -34.61 -12.64
CA SER A 668 -14.12 -34.04 -12.73
C SER A 668 -13.11 -35.03 -13.36
N GLY A 669 -13.22 -36.32 -13.06
CA GLY A 669 -12.34 -37.36 -13.63
C GLY A 669 -12.52 -37.57 -15.14
N ALA A 670 -13.73 -37.36 -15.66
CA ALA A 670 -14.02 -37.39 -17.09
C ALA A 670 -13.59 -36.11 -17.83
N ASN A 671 -13.34 -35.02 -17.10
CA ASN A 671 -13.03 -33.70 -17.65
C ASN A 671 -11.70 -33.17 -17.14
N LYS A 672 -10.63 -33.96 -17.28
CA LYS A 672 -9.28 -33.65 -16.74
C LYS A 672 -8.66 -32.36 -17.29
N GLY A 673 -9.22 -31.80 -18.36
CA GLY A 673 -8.82 -30.50 -18.93
C GLY A 673 -9.32 -29.29 -18.15
N TYR A 674 -10.17 -29.47 -17.13
CA TYR A 674 -10.67 -28.39 -16.29
C TYR A 674 -10.34 -28.63 -14.83
N GLU A 675 -9.86 -27.60 -14.15
CA GLU A 675 -9.56 -27.68 -12.74
C GLU A 675 -10.86 -27.73 -11.91
N PRO A 676 -10.93 -28.57 -10.85
CA PRO A 676 -12.10 -28.71 -10.00
C PRO A 676 -12.69 -27.41 -9.43
N ARG A 677 -11.85 -26.39 -9.25
CA ARG A 677 -12.22 -25.09 -8.68
C ARG A 677 -12.36 -23.97 -9.72
N ARG A 678 -12.15 -24.27 -11.00
CA ARG A 678 -12.18 -23.28 -12.07
C ARG A 678 -12.79 -23.87 -13.32
N LEU A 679 -14.12 -23.80 -13.40
CA LEU A 679 -14.90 -24.18 -14.56
C LEU A 679 -15.07 -22.97 -15.49
N PRO A 680 -14.50 -22.98 -16.71
CA PRO A 680 -14.64 -21.86 -17.63
C PRO A 680 -16.06 -21.84 -18.23
N VAL A 681 -16.76 -20.73 -18.05
CA VAL A 681 -18.11 -20.51 -18.60
C VAL A 681 -18.08 -20.63 -20.13
N GLY A 682 -19.04 -21.38 -20.69
CA GLY A 682 -19.17 -21.66 -22.11
C GLY A 682 -18.47 -22.94 -22.58
N ALA A 683 -17.61 -23.56 -21.77
CA ALA A 683 -17.02 -24.86 -22.08
C ALA A 683 -17.99 -26.02 -21.79
N THR A 684 -17.78 -27.16 -22.45
CA THR A 684 -18.67 -28.33 -22.34
C THR A 684 -18.04 -29.41 -21.47
N LEU A 685 -18.75 -29.82 -20.42
CA LEU A 685 -18.41 -30.97 -19.58
C LEU A 685 -19.06 -32.23 -20.13
N THR A 686 -18.28 -33.31 -20.19
CA THR A 686 -18.79 -34.66 -20.37
C THR A 686 -19.37 -35.14 -19.05
N ILE A 687 -20.59 -35.66 -19.05
CA ILE A 687 -21.27 -36.19 -17.88
C ILE A 687 -21.38 -37.71 -18.03
N PRO A 688 -20.50 -38.49 -17.35
CA PRO A 688 -20.57 -39.95 -17.39
C PRO A 688 -21.92 -40.50 -16.94
N PRO A 689 -22.43 -41.59 -17.54
CA PRO A 689 -23.58 -42.30 -16.98
C PRO A 689 -23.23 -42.90 -15.60
N GLN A 690 -24.26 -43.12 -14.76
CA GLN A 690 -24.12 -43.64 -13.39
C GLN A 690 -23.53 -45.04 -13.30
#